data_AF-A0A2V7VEU8-F1
#
_entry.id   AF-A0A2V7VEU8-F1
#
_cell.length_a   1.000
_cell.length_b   1.000
_cell.length_c   1.000
_cell.angle_alpha   90.00
_cell.angle_beta   90.00
_cell.angle_gamma   90.00
#
_symmetry.space_group_name_H-M   'P 1'
#
loop_
_entity.id
_entity.type
_entity.pdbx_description
1 polymer ?
#
loop_
_entity_poly.entity_id
_entity_poly.type
_entity_poly.pdbx_seq_one_letter_code
_entity_poly.pdbx_strand_id
1 'polypeptide(L)'
;MTTNRTAAFRGPNFNVTSVMFNGSRYRVSVWAKLAAGAAPAQLRVSLQRNAGTITTFHTVIGNTNVTADAWVRLTTTYDVALANSSLFLYVESASSLAAFSIDDVQVTYLPPPTIEPDLPSLHEVLADFFPVGAAVRGATIAGVHGDLLKKHFNRLTSENDMKWDATEPSAGSFTFTNADPQVAFAQANGMRVRGHTLVWHSQIPAWVFTDPLTGTTMQPSPANHDLLLQRLANHVRGVVTHFGDKVYAWDVANEVIDESQPDCMRRSTWFNVTGTDFIDTAFRTAREVAPTALLFINDYNTTIPSKRACLYNLVSDLQGRGVPIDGVGHQMHDNLEFPSAQSMAETLELFAGLGVTQAVTEMDVSIYTGGSNAPIANYDEIPPERFLKQARHYRDFFRVFEAHKDQLTSVTFWGLADDLTWLTSSGRVNGPLLFDDQLHHKLAYTGIVSPQDLPRTPAGLILSDLNQAYDGGPHPVSVTTSPAGLAVDVTYDGSPTPPVGAGSYAVEAVIDSEDYAGSATGTLVVAKALAGVLLGSLSATYDGSPHAATATTAPPGLAVVLTYDGSPDPPTSPGTHAVEAVVVDANYVGSASATLVISTTALVQHAPTLNGRLNGSLEVQSGESTTLNGGALVSGDLLVPGSPTVRLNGQPVYGGTFDGSGSVAPVGYTVTLNGGATLRHVVRRTDPVAFPSVAPPPLPAGTRDVVLNAPGQDPGDFATIRSLTLNGGVGPLPVPAGTYGVLTANGDSGFILGVSGATTPAVYNLQALALNGGARLQVVGPVILTLAHGATLNAAAGNPSHPEWLSVAVASGGLTLNGGAALSGFVTAPAGAVVLNGALTGGVVCDRLTINGGGALNAAP
;
A
#
# COMPACT_ATOMS: atom_id res chain seq x y z
N MET A 1 -36.32 24.11 -31.32
CA MET A 1 -35.92 23.90 -32.73
C MET A 1 -36.65 24.89 -33.63
N THR A 2 -35.91 25.64 -34.44
CA THR A 2 -36.42 26.65 -35.40
C THR A 2 -36.36 26.09 -36.81
N THR A 3 -37.50 25.95 -37.48
CA THR A 3 -37.63 25.38 -38.84
C THR A 3 -38.35 26.35 -39.80
N ASN A 4 -38.48 25.99 -41.09
CA ASN A 4 -39.23 26.75 -42.10
C ASN A 4 -38.82 28.22 -42.22
N ARG A 5 -37.52 28.50 -42.10
CA ARG A 5 -36.96 29.86 -42.13
C ARG A 5 -36.98 30.37 -43.56
N THR A 6 -37.63 31.52 -43.80
CA THR A 6 -37.71 32.15 -45.13
C THR A 6 -36.67 33.24 -45.37
N ALA A 7 -35.89 33.59 -44.34
CA ALA A 7 -34.75 34.51 -44.45
C ALA A 7 -33.70 34.19 -43.37
N ALA A 8 -32.43 34.49 -43.66
CA ALA A 8 -31.29 34.17 -42.78
C ALA A 8 -31.35 34.90 -41.42
N PHE A 9 -32.04 36.04 -41.32
CA PHE A 9 -32.22 36.77 -40.07
C PHE A 9 -33.39 36.26 -39.19
N ARG A 10 -34.27 35.40 -39.74
CA ARG A 10 -35.42 34.89 -38.98
C ARG A 10 -34.96 33.82 -38.00
N GLY A 11 -35.24 34.01 -36.72
CA GLY A 11 -34.97 33.02 -35.69
C GLY A 11 -35.73 33.32 -34.39
N PRO A 12 -35.50 32.52 -33.34
CA PRO A 12 -36.15 32.70 -32.05
C PRO A 12 -35.66 34.00 -31.39
N ASN A 13 -36.58 34.75 -30.79
CA ASN A 13 -36.29 35.99 -30.08
C ASN A 13 -36.83 35.95 -28.64
N PHE A 14 -36.19 36.72 -27.75
CA PHE A 14 -36.48 36.84 -26.34
C PHE A 14 -36.59 38.32 -25.98
N ASN A 15 -37.65 38.70 -25.27
CA ASN A 15 -37.76 40.06 -24.73
C ASN A 15 -36.86 40.19 -23.50
N VAL A 16 -35.79 40.98 -23.62
CA VAL A 16 -34.80 41.22 -22.55
C VAL A 16 -34.91 42.62 -21.95
N THR A 17 -36.00 43.34 -22.23
CA THR A 17 -36.21 44.73 -21.78
C THR A 17 -36.15 44.88 -20.25
N SER A 18 -36.66 43.89 -19.50
CA SER A 18 -36.63 43.90 -18.03
C SER A 18 -35.36 43.28 -17.43
N VAL A 19 -34.43 42.84 -18.27
CA VAL A 19 -33.18 42.17 -17.86
C VAL A 19 -31.98 43.07 -18.15
N MET A 20 -31.97 43.69 -19.33
CA MET A 20 -30.87 44.50 -19.86
C MET A 20 -31.16 46.00 -19.73
N PHE A 21 -30.46 46.68 -18.83
CA PHE A 21 -30.65 48.10 -18.52
C PHE A 21 -29.55 48.98 -19.14
N ASN A 22 -29.88 50.24 -19.47
CA ASN A 22 -28.90 51.19 -20.02
C ASN A 22 -27.76 51.45 -19.04
N GLY A 23 -26.54 51.55 -19.57
CA GLY A 23 -25.33 51.78 -18.79
C GLY A 23 -24.80 50.54 -18.07
N SER A 24 -25.44 49.38 -18.25
CA SER A 24 -25.03 48.11 -17.64
C SER A 24 -24.36 47.18 -18.65
N ARG A 25 -23.45 46.34 -18.15
CA ARG A 25 -22.78 45.28 -18.89
C ARG A 25 -23.41 43.93 -18.57
N TYR A 26 -23.49 43.05 -19.56
CA TYR A 26 -24.03 41.70 -19.40
C TYR A 26 -23.16 40.65 -20.08
N ARG A 27 -23.06 39.45 -19.51
CA ARG A 27 -22.59 38.26 -20.21
C ARG A 27 -23.80 37.60 -20.89
N VAL A 28 -23.74 37.48 -22.21
CA VAL A 28 -24.77 36.86 -23.04
C VAL A 28 -24.23 35.54 -23.57
N SER A 29 -24.95 34.43 -23.36
CA SER A 29 -24.60 33.15 -23.98
C SER A 29 -25.82 32.37 -24.48
N VAL A 30 -25.63 31.57 -25.52
CA VAL A 30 -26.62 30.63 -26.06
C VAL A 30 -25.93 29.40 -26.60
N TRP A 31 -26.47 28.21 -26.36
CA TRP A 31 -26.05 27.00 -27.05
C TRP A 31 -26.86 26.84 -28.33
N ALA A 32 -26.22 26.48 -29.44
CA ALA A 32 -26.88 26.26 -30.72
C ALA A 32 -26.39 24.98 -31.41
N LYS A 33 -27.28 24.31 -32.14
CA LYS A 33 -26.97 23.11 -32.93
C LYS A 33 -27.80 23.08 -34.20
N LEU A 34 -27.19 22.80 -35.35
CA LEU A 34 -27.94 22.67 -36.60
C LEU A 34 -28.76 21.37 -36.61
N ALA A 35 -29.81 21.34 -37.41
CA ALA A 35 -30.59 20.12 -37.63
C ALA A 35 -29.73 19.01 -38.24
N ALA A 36 -30.04 17.76 -37.90
CA ALA A 36 -29.33 16.59 -38.42
C ALA A 36 -29.26 16.63 -39.96
N GLY A 37 -28.06 16.40 -40.52
CA GLY A 37 -27.81 16.43 -41.96
C GLY A 37 -27.62 17.83 -42.57
N ALA A 38 -27.74 18.91 -41.79
CA ALA A 38 -27.43 20.25 -42.28
C ALA A 38 -25.92 20.46 -42.41
N ALA A 39 -25.50 21.09 -43.51
CA ALA A 39 -24.11 21.55 -43.67
C ALA A 39 -23.76 22.62 -42.60
N PRO A 40 -22.49 22.67 -42.13
CA PRO A 40 -22.04 23.71 -41.21
C PRO A 40 -22.43 25.11 -41.67
N ALA A 41 -22.86 25.95 -40.73
CA ALA A 41 -23.31 27.31 -41.01
C ALA A 41 -22.92 28.24 -39.87
N GLN A 42 -22.77 29.53 -40.20
CA GLN A 42 -22.51 30.54 -39.19
C GLN A 42 -23.81 31.06 -38.57
N LEU A 43 -23.93 30.95 -37.25
CA LEU A 43 -24.97 31.58 -36.45
C LEU A 43 -24.40 32.78 -35.69
N ARG A 44 -25.26 33.75 -35.36
CA ARG A 44 -24.90 34.93 -34.57
C ARG A 44 -26.05 35.30 -33.64
N VAL A 45 -25.75 36.10 -32.60
CA VAL A 45 -26.78 36.63 -31.69
C VAL A 45 -26.87 38.13 -31.90
N SER A 46 -28.09 38.63 -32.08
CA SER A 46 -28.36 40.03 -32.37
C SER A 46 -29.38 40.60 -31.39
N LEU A 47 -29.30 41.91 -31.18
CA LEU A 47 -30.20 42.67 -30.32
C LEU A 47 -31.00 43.64 -31.19
N GLN A 48 -32.29 43.42 -31.29
CA GLN A 48 -33.22 44.45 -31.75
C GLN A 48 -33.42 45.44 -30.63
N ARG A 49 -33.05 46.69 -30.86
CA ARG A 49 -33.28 47.83 -29.98
C ARG A 49 -34.33 48.74 -30.57
N ASN A 50 -35.42 48.95 -29.84
CA ASN A 50 -36.41 49.97 -30.15
C ASN A 50 -36.22 51.15 -29.19
N ALA A 51 -36.11 52.37 -29.72
CA ALA A 51 -36.04 53.61 -28.95
C ALA A 51 -37.06 54.61 -29.53
N GLY A 52 -38.24 54.67 -28.92
CA GLY A 52 -39.37 55.42 -29.49
C GLY A 52 -39.79 54.81 -30.83
N THR A 53 -39.73 55.58 -31.91
CA THR A 53 -40.07 55.13 -33.28
C THR A 53 -38.90 54.52 -34.05
N ILE A 54 -37.69 54.51 -33.47
CA ILE A 54 -36.47 54.04 -34.14
C ILE A 54 -36.19 52.60 -33.73
N THR A 55 -36.07 51.70 -34.71
CA THR A 55 -35.60 50.32 -34.53
C THR A 55 -34.22 50.16 -35.15
N THR A 56 -33.27 49.67 -34.36
CA THR A 56 -31.90 49.34 -34.78
C THR A 56 -31.55 47.92 -34.40
N PHE A 57 -30.69 47.27 -35.18
CA PHE A 57 -30.23 45.91 -34.92
C PHE A 57 -28.72 45.92 -34.70
N HIS A 58 -28.28 45.31 -33.60
CA HIS A 58 -26.87 45.25 -33.21
C HIS A 58 -26.44 43.80 -33.12
N THR A 59 -25.33 43.44 -33.74
CA THR A 59 -24.72 42.13 -33.50
C THR A 59 -24.16 42.13 -32.08
N VAL A 60 -24.64 41.22 -31.24
CA VAL A 60 -24.14 40.99 -29.88
C VAL A 60 -22.99 40.01 -29.94
N ILE A 61 -23.25 38.79 -30.41
CA ILE A 61 -22.24 37.76 -30.65
C ILE A 61 -22.04 37.65 -32.15
N GLY A 62 -20.78 37.74 -32.60
CA GLY A 62 -20.42 37.64 -34.01
C GLY A 62 -20.74 36.27 -34.64
N ASN A 63 -20.38 36.12 -35.92
CA ASN A 63 -20.58 34.86 -36.64
C ASN A 63 -19.76 33.72 -36.01
N THR A 64 -20.44 32.70 -35.50
CA THR A 64 -19.87 31.49 -34.91
C THR A 64 -20.23 30.28 -35.78
N ASN A 65 -19.24 29.44 -36.12
CA ASN A 65 -19.49 28.22 -36.90
C ASN A 65 -20.22 27.18 -36.05
N VAL A 66 -21.39 26.73 -36.51
CA VAL A 66 -22.24 25.74 -35.83
C VAL A 66 -22.45 24.54 -36.75
N THR A 67 -22.43 23.33 -36.20
CA THR A 67 -22.60 22.08 -36.95
C THR A 67 -23.84 21.32 -36.48
N ALA A 68 -24.19 20.26 -37.23
CA ALA A 68 -25.25 19.34 -36.85
C ALA A 68 -24.78 18.27 -35.85
N ASP A 69 -23.47 18.14 -35.63
CA ASP A 69 -22.88 17.04 -34.85
C ASP A 69 -22.84 17.35 -33.36
N ALA A 70 -22.54 18.60 -32.99
CA ALA A 70 -22.37 19.04 -31.61
C ALA A 70 -23.12 20.33 -31.31
N TRP A 71 -23.48 20.52 -30.04
CA TRP A 71 -23.91 21.82 -29.54
C TRP A 71 -22.69 22.75 -29.46
N VAL A 72 -22.85 23.99 -29.91
CA VAL A 72 -21.82 25.02 -29.90
C VAL A 72 -22.30 26.18 -29.05
N ARG A 73 -21.50 26.60 -28.07
CA ARG A 73 -21.80 27.77 -27.24
C ARG A 73 -21.36 29.04 -27.95
N LEU A 74 -22.29 29.97 -28.12
CA LEU A 74 -22.04 31.34 -28.54
C LEU A 74 -22.06 32.19 -27.26
N THR A 75 -21.00 32.96 -26.98
CA THR A 75 -20.93 33.77 -25.76
C THR A 75 -20.12 35.06 -25.98
N THR A 76 -20.50 36.15 -25.29
CA THR A 76 -19.76 37.42 -25.22
C THR A 76 -20.18 38.23 -24.01
N THR A 77 -19.41 39.26 -23.66
CA THR A 77 -19.92 40.40 -22.89
C THR A 77 -20.50 41.46 -23.84
N TYR A 78 -21.53 42.18 -23.38
CA TYR A 78 -22.21 43.22 -24.16
C TYR A 78 -22.60 44.40 -23.28
N ASP A 79 -22.22 45.61 -23.71
CA ASP A 79 -22.54 46.86 -23.05
C ASP A 79 -23.81 47.48 -23.63
N VAL A 80 -24.80 47.72 -22.77
CA VAL A 80 -26.05 48.39 -23.18
C VAL A 80 -25.85 49.90 -23.09
N ALA A 81 -25.11 50.45 -24.04
CA ALA A 81 -24.73 51.86 -24.01
C ALA A 81 -25.86 52.83 -24.47
N LEU A 82 -26.82 52.35 -25.25
CA LEU A 82 -27.78 53.21 -25.95
C LEU A 82 -29.19 53.13 -25.35
N ALA A 83 -29.77 54.30 -25.04
CA ALA A 83 -31.12 54.45 -24.51
C ALA A 83 -32.14 53.59 -25.26
N ASN A 84 -33.01 52.85 -24.57
CA ASN A 84 -33.95 51.92 -25.20
C ASN A 84 -35.31 51.95 -24.52
N SER A 85 -36.34 51.56 -25.27
CA SER A 85 -37.73 51.38 -24.81
C SER A 85 -38.16 49.92 -24.83
N SER A 86 -37.58 49.12 -25.73
CA SER A 86 -37.61 47.65 -25.66
C SER A 86 -36.41 47.03 -26.34
N LEU A 87 -36.01 45.87 -25.84
CA LEU A 87 -34.89 45.07 -26.32
C LEU A 87 -35.35 43.63 -26.58
N PHE A 88 -35.04 43.12 -27.77
CA PHE A 88 -35.26 41.71 -28.12
C PHE A 88 -33.95 41.07 -28.57
N LEU A 89 -33.45 40.12 -27.80
CA LEU A 89 -32.29 39.32 -28.17
C LEU A 89 -32.75 38.16 -29.07
N TYR A 90 -32.10 37.90 -30.18
CA TYR A 90 -32.49 36.83 -31.10
C TYR A 90 -31.28 36.16 -31.74
N VAL A 91 -31.45 34.88 -32.09
CA VAL A 91 -30.42 34.09 -32.78
C VAL A 91 -30.76 34.03 -34.25
N GLU A 92 -29.78 34.28 -35.12
CA GLU A 92 -29.94 34.25 -36.57
C GLU A 92 -28.75 33.57 -37.26
N SER A 93 -28.85 33.35 -38.56
CA SER A 93 -27.74 32.86 -39.38
C SER A 93 -27.17 33.98 -40.23
N ALA A 94 -25.85 33.96 -40.46
CA ALA A 94 -25.19 34.90 -41.34
C ALA A 94 -25.72 34.86 -42.79
N SER A 95 -26.06 33.66 -43.28
CA SER A 95 -26.47 33.46 -44.69
C SER A 95 -27.34 32.22 -44.94
N SER A 96 -27.46 31.30 -43.99
CA SER A 96 -28.13 30.00 -44.19
C SER A 96 -29.59 30.02 -43.75
N LEU A 97 -30.44 29.24 -44.44
CA LEU A 97 -31.81 28.93 -44.04
C LEU A 97 -31.92 27.61 -43.25
N ALA A 98 -30.79 26.98 -42.91
CA ALA A 98 -30.75 25.75 -42.14
C ALA A 98 -31.57 25.89 -40.84
N ALA A 99 -32.29 24.83 -40.51
CA ALA A 99 -32.96 24.71 -39.22
C ALA A 99 -31.92 24.52 -38.11
N PHE A 100 -32.18 25.11 -36.95
CA PHE A 100 -31.29 25.02 -35.79
C PHE A 100 -32.07 25.03 -34.48
N SER A 101 -31.55 24.33 -33.49
CA SER A 101 -31.99 24.41 -32.10
C SER A 101 -31.13 25.40 -31.35
N ILE A 102 -31.74 26.04 -30.35
CA ILE A 102 -31.03 26.78 -29.32
C ILE A 102 -31.44 26.23 -27.96
N ASP A 103 -30.55 26.35 -26.98
CA ASP A 103 -30.79 26.01 -25.59
C ASP A 103 -29.96 26.90 -24.65
N ASP A 104 -30.27 26.88 -23.35
CA ASP A 104 -29.49 27.54 -22.29
C ASP A 104 -29.12 29.00 -22.60
N VAL A 105 -30.11 29.80 -23.02
CA VAL A 105 -29.93 31.23 -23.23
C VAL A 105 -29.78 31.92 -21.88
N GLN A 106 -28.62 32.51 -21.64
CA GLN A 106 -28.29 33.24 -20.41
C GLN A 106 -27.96 34.70 -20.74
N VAL A 107 -28.49 35.60 -19.91
CA VAL A 107 -28.16 37.02 -19.90
C VAL A 107 -27.89 37.41 -18.45
N THR A 108 -26.61 37.49 -18.08
CA THR A 108 -26.16 37.68 -16.70
C THR A 108 -25.63 39.08 -16.53
N TYR A 109 -26.16 39.84 -15.57
CA TYR A 109 -25.62 41.17 -15.24
C TYR A 109 -24.19 41.06 -14.72
N LEU A 110 -23.31 41.91 -15.25
CA LEU A 110 -21.94 42.08 -14.77
C LEU A 110 -21.85 43.43 -14.06
N PRO A 111 -21.72 43.45 -12.72
CA PRO A 111 -21.53 44.70 -11.99
C PRO A 111 -20.23 45.39 -12.45
N PRO A 112 -20.11 46.72 -12.26
CA PRO A 112 -18.84 47.40 -12.46
C PRO A 112 -17.75 46.79 -11.56
N PRO A 113 -16.49 46.68 -12.05
CA PRO A 113 -15.38 46.21 -11.24
C PRO A 113 -15.18 47.05 -9.96
N THR A 114 -14.69 46.42 -8.90
CA THR A 114 -14.44 47.06 -7.59
C THR A 114 -13.14 46.57 -7.01
N ILE A 115 -12.46 47.39 -6.20
CA ILE A 115 -11.27 46.96 -5.46
C ILE A 115 -11.62 46.54 -4.03
N GLU A 116 -10.74 45.75 -3.42
CA GLU A 116 -10.82 45.35 -2.02
C GLU A 116 -9.98 46.31 -1.15
N PRO A 117 -10.59 47.30 -0.46
CA PRO A 117 -9.84 48.35 0.21
C PRO A 117 -9.03 47.85 1.41
N ASP A 118 -9.51 46.79 2.09
CA ASP A 118 -8.90 46.23 3.30
C ASP A 118 -7.80 45.21 3.01
N LEU A 119 -7.58 44.87 1.73
CA LEU A 119 -6.53 43.95 1.31
C LEU A 119 -5.14 44.57 1.54
N PRO A 120 -4.12 43.85 2.03
CA PRO A 120 -2.78 44.41 2.16
C PRO A 120 -2.22 44.97 0.85
N SER A 121 -1.50 46.09 0.90
CA SER A 121 -0.87 46.63 -0.32
C SER A 121 0.32 45.77 -0.70
N LEU A 122 0.42 45.35 -1.96
CA LEU A 122 1.47 44.43 -2.40
C LEU A 122 2.87 45.04 -2.21
N HIS A 123 3.05 46.31 -2.61
CA HIS A 123 4.30 47.03 -2.41
C HIS A 123 4.67 47.33 -0.95
N GLU A 124 3.70 47.30 -0.01
CA GLU A 124 3.98 47.48 1.42
C GLU A 124 4.45 46.16 2.03
N VAL A 125 3.80 45.04 1.67
CA VAL A 125 4.20 43.69 2.10
C VAL A 125 5.63 43.37 1.65
N LEU A 126 6.01 43.82 0.45
CA LEU A 126 7.31 43.53 -0.15
C LEU A 126 8.36 44.64 0.07
N ALA A 127 8.06 45.65 0.89
CA ALA A 127 8.88 46.86 1.04
C ALA A 127 10.32 46.59 1.52
N ASP A 128 10.52 45.58 2.37
CA ASP A 128 11.84 45.18 2.89
C ASP A 128 12.70 44.41 1.86
N PHE A 129 12.08 43.99 0.75
CA PHE A 129 12.74 43.20 -0.29
C PHE A 129 13.00 44.04 -1.55
N PHE A 130 11.95 44.53 -2.20
CA PHE A 130 12.07 45.29 -3.44
C PHE A 130 10.81 46.10 -3.78
N PRO A 131 10.93 47.18 -4.56
CA PRO A 131 9.79 47.88 -5.17
C PRO A 131 8.99 46.99 -6.13
N VAL A 132 7.69 47.23 -6.22
CA VAL A 132 6.76 46.43 -7.03
C VAL A 132 6.07 47.29 -8.09
N GLY A 133 6.09 46.82 -9.33
CA GLY A 133 5.55 47.55 -10.48
C GLY A 133 4.47 46.82 -11.24
N ALA A 134 3.74 47.58 -12.06
CA ALA A 134 2.85 47.05 -13.07
C ALA A 134 3.06 47.76 -14.42
N ALA A 135 2.90 47.03 -15.51
CA ALA A 135 2.75 47.60 -16.84
C ALA A 135 1.37 48.26 -16.98
N VAL A 136 1.33 49.43 -17.61
CA VAL A 136 0.11 50.24 -17.70
C VAL A 136 -0.19 50.73 -19.12
N ARG A 137 -1.46 51.09 -19.32
CA ARG A 137 -1.98 51.80 -20.49
C ARG A 137 -2.79 53.01 -20.01
N GLY A 138 -3.24 53.86 -20.94
CA GLY A 138 -4.13 54.99 -20.60
C GLY A 138 -5.39 54.59 -19.80
N ALA A 139 -5.97 53.41 -20.07
CA ALA A 139 -7.15 52.92 -19.35
C ALA A 139 -6.86 52.50 -17.90
N THR A 140 -5.64 52.07 -17.57
CA THR A 140 -5.31 51.52 -16.25
C THR A 140 -4.86 52.58 -15.23
N ILE A 141 -4.67 53.83 -15.67
CA ILE A 141 -4.33 54.97 -14.80
C ILE A 141 -5.56 55.82 -14.43
N ALA A 142 -6.76 55.37 -14.78
CA ALA A 142 -8.01 56.08 -14.56
C ALA A 142 -9.05 55.19 -13.85
N GLY A 143 -10.02 55.83 -13.21
CA GLY A 143 -11.12 55.14 -12.54
C GLY A 143 -10.65 54.09 -11.52
N VAL A 144 -11.42 53.01 -11.41
CA VAL A 144 -11.20 51.94 -10.44
C VAL A 144 -9.88 51.18 -10.67
N HIS A 145 -9.42 51.05 -11.92
CA HIS A 145 -8.10 50.50 -12.23
C HIS A 145 -6.97 51.40 -11.70
N GLY A 146 -7.09 52.71 -11.87
CA GLY A 146 -6.14 53.66 -11.29
C GLY A 146 -6.09 53.59 -9.76
N ASP A 147 -7.24 53.32 -9.11
CA ASP A 147 -7.31 53.10 -7.67
C ASP A 147 -6.61 51.80 -7.24
N LEU A 148 -6.79 50.70 -7.99
CA LEU A 148 -6.05 49.45 -7.76
C LEU A 148 -4.53 49.64 -7.93
N LEU A 149 -4.12 50.36 -8.98
CA LEU A 149 -2.72 50.64 -9.27
C LEU A 149 -2.05 51.39 -8.11
N LYS A 150 -2.70 52.43 -7.58
CA LYS A 150 -2.22 53.17 -6.38
C LYS A 150 -2.18 52.30 -5.14
N LYS A 151 -3.15 51.39 -4.98
CA LYS A 151 -3.23 50.52 -3.81
C LYS A 151 -2.07 49.54 -3.77
N HIS A 152 -1.70 48.93 -4.89
CA HIS A 152 -0.79 47.78 -4.87
C HIS A 152 0.63 48.06 -5.34
N PHE A 153 0.89 49.10 -6.14
CA PHE A 153 2.17 49.27 -6.84
C PHE A 153 2.84 50.62 -6.55
N ASN A 154 4.18 50.65 -6.57
CA ASN A 154 5.00 51.87 -6.41
C ASN A 154 6.03 52.07 -7.55
N ARG A 155 5.87 51.29 -8.62
CA ARG A 155 6.61 51.39 -9.88
C ARG A 155 5.64 51.24 -11.06
N LEU A 156 6.02 51.83 -12.18
CA LEU A 156 5.20 51.84 -13.39
C LEU A 156 6.08 51.65 -14.62
N THR A 157 5.64 50.83 -15.56
CA THR A 157 6.21 50.71 -16.91
C THR A 157 5.11 50.97 -17.93
N SER A 158 5.36 51.79 -18.95
CA SER A 158 4.40 51.94 -20.04
C SER A 158 4.44 50.71 -20.93
N GLU A 159 3.32 50.03 -21.15
CA GLU A 159 3.31 48.77 -21.90
C GLU A 159 3.65 48.98 -23.38
N ASN A 160 3.24 50.11 -23.96
CA ASN A 160 3.44 50.40 -25.38
C ASN A 160 3.78 51.86 -25.69
N ASP A 161 3.35 52.82 -24.88
CA ASP A 161 3.38 54.25 -25.27
C ASP A 161 4.78 54.88 -25.22
N MET A 162 5.79 54.14 -24.77
CA MET A 162 7.21 54.54 -24.77
C MET A 162 8.07 53.74 -25.76
N LYS A 163 7.46 52.87 -26.58
CA LYS A 163 8.15 52.18 -27.69
C LYS A 163 8.39 53.13 -28.87
N TRP A 164 9.26 52.75 -29.80
CA TRP A 164 9.70 53.64 -30.88
C TRP A 164 8.54 54.10 -31.76
N ASP A 165 7.66 53.20 -32.19
CA ASP A 165 6.53 53.57 -33.06
C ASP A 165 5.53 54.55 -32.42
N ALA A 166 5.39 54.49 -31.09
CA ALA A 166 4.55 55.38 -30.31
C ALA A 166 5.19 56.75 -30.06
N THR A 167 6.52 56.81 -29.97
CA THR A 167 7.26 58.03 -29.59
C THR A 167 7.83 58.81 -30.78
N GLU A 168 8.15 58.14 -31.89
CA GLU A 168 8.70 58.76 -33.10
C GLU A 168 8.14 58.10 -34.38
N PRO A 169 6.84 58.27 -34.68
CA PRO A 169 6.18 57.59 -35.81
C PRO A 169 6.76 57.93 -37.19
N SER A 170 7.41 59.10 -37.32
CA SER A 170 8.15 59.52 -38.51
C SER A 170 9.43 60.27 -38.11
N ALA A 171 10.49 60.16 -38.91
CA ALA A 171 11.83 60.68 -38.60
C ALA A 171 11.81 62.12 -38.05
N GLY A 172 12.32 62.30 -36.83
CA GLY A 172 12.43 63.59 -36.13
C GLY A 172 11.11 64.17 -35.62
N SER A 173 9.97 63.50 -35.84
CA SER A 173 8.66 63.94 -35.37
C SER A 173 8.26 63.16 -34.11
N PHE A 174 8.71 63.64 -32.96
CA PHE A 174 8.39 63.03 -31.67
C PHE A 174 6.98 63.38 -31.18
N THR A 175 6.33 62.43 -30.52
CA THR A 175 5.08 62.64 -29.78
C THR A 175 5.12 61.85 -28.48
N PHE A 176 4.68 62.47 -27.38
CA PHE A 176 4.62 61.83 -26.07
C PHE A 176 3.20 61.87 -25.48
N THR A 177 2.21 62.15 -26.33
CA THR A 177 0.81 62.40 -25.95
C THR A 177 0.20 61.29 -25.07
N ASN A 178 0.58 60.03 -25.31
CA ASN A 178 0.04 58.90 -24.54
C ASN A 178 0.90 58.53 -23.30
N ALA A 179 2.21 58.77 -23.37
CA ALA A 179 3.15 58.44 -22.29
C ALA A 179 3.21 59.52 -21.20
N ASP A 180 3.12 60.80 -21.57
CA ASP A 180 3.16 61.92 -20.61
C ASP A 180 2.10 61.82 -19.51
N PRO A 181 0.83 61.46 -19.79
CA PRO A 181 -0.17 61.23 -18.74
C PRO A 181 0.20 60.10 -17.77
N GLN A 182 0.85 59.04 -18.25
CA GLN A 182 1.28 57.91 -17.40
C GLN A 182 2.43 58.32 -16.48
N VAL A 183 3.41 59.06 -17.00
CA VAL A 183 4.50 59.62 -16.19
C VAL A 183 3.97 60.63 -15.17
N ALA A 184 3.06 61.51 -15.58
CA ALA A 184 2.42 62.47 -14.67
C ALA A 184 1.64 61.77 -13.55
N PHE A 185 0.90 60.70 -13.87
CA PHE A 185 0.22 59.86 -12.89
C PHE A 185 1.22 59.24 -11.90
N ALA A 186 2.33 58.69 -12.38
CA ALA A 186 3.35 58.11 -11.52
C ALA A 186 3.89 59.14 -10.52
N GLN A 187 4.27 60.32 -11.01
CA GLN A 187 4.79 61.42 -10.17
C GLN A 187 3.77 61.89 -9.13
N ALA A 188 2.51 62.05 -9.53
CA ALA A 188 1.43 62.49 -8.63
C ALA A 188 1.16 61.51 -7.48
N ASN A 189 1.51 60.23 -7.67
CA ASN A 189 1.26 59.16 -6.70
C ASN A 189 2.54 58.57 -6.11
N GLY A 190 3.69 59.26 -6.23
CA GLY A 190 4.96 58.82 -5.63
C GLY A 190 5.56 57.55 -6.23
N MET A 191 5.15 57.17 -7.44
CA MET A 191 5.66 56.02 -8.17
C MET A 191 6.87 56.43 -9.04
N ARG A 192 7.80 55.50 -9.27
CA ARG A 192 8.93 55.70 -10.22
C ARG A 192 8.66 54.98 -11.54
N VAL A 193 9.10 55.57 -12.65
CA VAL A 193 8.85 55.06 -14.01
C VAL A 193 10.08 54.33 -14.57
N ARG A 194 9.87 53.12 -15.10
CA ARG A 194 10.81 52.45 -16.00
C ARG A 194 10.44 52.78 -17.44
N GLY A 195 11.41 53.24 -18.22
CA GLY A 195 11.24 53.52 -19.64
C GLY A 195 11.45 52.24 -20.46
N HIS A 196 10.45 51.90 -21.27
CA HIS A 196 10.44 50.67 -22.07
C HIS A 196 9.89 50.98 -23.47
N THR A 197 10.66 50.88 -24.55
CA THR A 197 12.10 50.56 -24.65
C THR A 197 12.72 51.35 -25.81
N LEU A 198 14.04 51.61 -25.75
CA LEU A 198 14.72 52.50 -26.70
C LEU A 198 15.13 51.82 -28.01
N VAL A 199 15.60 50.57 -27.96
CA VAL A 199 15.85 49.77 -29.17
C VAL A 199 15.30 48.37 -29.03
N TRP A 200 14.46 48.00 -30.00
CA TRP A 200 13.86 46.68 -30.13
C TRP A 200 13.75 46.31 -31.62
N HIS A 201 13.52 45.03 -31.89
CA HIS A 201 13.31 44.53 -33.25
C HIS A 201 11.84 44.61 -33.71
N SER A 202 10.92 44.87 -32.77
CA SER A 202 9.47 44.98 -32.99
C SER A 202 8.96 46.38 -32.61
N GLN A 203 7.71 46.70 -32.99
CA GLN A 203 7.04 47.99 -32.73
C GLN A 203 7.91 49.20 -33.04
N ILE A 204 8.45 49.17 -34.26
CA ILE A 204 9.33 50.18 -34.81
C ILE A 204 8.81 50.64 -36.18
N PRO A 205 8.81 51.95 -36.48
CA PRO A 205 8.36 52.44 -37.77
C PRO A 205 9.24 51.95 -38.93
N ALA A 206 8.62 51.61 -40.06
CA ALA A 206 9.33 51.12 -41.24
C ALA A 206 10.41 52.10 -41.76
N TRP A 207 10.24 53.41 -41.54
CA TRP A 207 11.18 54.43 -42.01
C TRP A 207 12.58 54.24 -41.42
N VAL A 208 12.69 53.69 -40.19
CA VAL A 208 13.97 53.50 -39.50
C VAL A 208 14.90 52.61 -40.32
N PHE A 209 14.35 51.57 -40.95
CA PHE A 209 15.09 50.61 -41.76
C PHE A 209 15.00 50.84 -43.27
N THR A 210 14.40 51.95 -43.70
CA THR A 210 14.29 52.26 -45.13
C THR A 210 15.56 52.99 -45.59
N ASP A 211 16.23 52.42 -46.60
CA ASP A 211 17.34 53.05 -47.30
C ASP A 211 16.79 54.22 -48.14
N PRO A 212 17.24 55.46 -47.88
CA PRO A 212 16.71 56.63 -48.57
C PRO A 212 17.08 56.68 -50.06
N LEU A 213 18.07 55.91 -50.52
CA LEU A 213 18.48 55.85 -51.92
C LEU A 213 17.61 54.89 -52.74
N THR A 214 17.14 53.81 -52.13
CA THR A 214 16.39 52.74 -52.84
C THR A 214 14.91 52.70 -52.48
N GLY A 215 14.51 53.23 -51.32
CA GLY A 215 13.16 53.10 -50.78
C GLY A 215 12.82 51.69 -50.28
N THR A 216 13.82 50.81 -50.13
CA THR A 216 13.67 49.43 -49.66
C THR A 216 14.35 49.23 -48.30
N THR A 217 14.20 48.04 -47.70
CA THR A 217 14.91 47.70 -46.46
C THR A 217 16.43 47.78 -46.64
N MET A 218 17.10 48.46 -45.71
CA MET A 218 18.55 48.64 -45.66
C MET A 218 19.30 47.31 -45.79
N GLN A 219 20.31 47.32 -46.65
CA GLN A 219 21.29 46.24 -46.79
C GLN A 219 22.63 46.65 -46.15
N PRO A 220 23.49 45.69 -45.76
CA PRO A 220 24.76 45.98 -45.10
C PRO A 220 25.68 46.80 -46.03
N SER A 221 26.00 48.02 -45.63
CA SER A 221 26.98 48.89 -46.30
C SER A 221 27.47 49.95 -45.31
N PRO A 222 28.66 50.54 -45.48
CA PRO A 222 29.14 51.60 -44.58
C PRO A 222 28.16 52.78 -44.46
N ALA A 223 27.48 53.16 -45.54
CA ALA A 223 26.52 54.25 -45.53
C ALA A 223 25.24 53.91 -44.73
N ASN A 224 24.69 52.70 -44.91
CA ASN A 224 23.52 52.25 -44.15
C ASN A 224 23.86 51.97 -42.68
N HIS A 225 25.07 51.47 -42.43
CA HIS A 225 25.62 51.29 -41.09
C HIS A 225 25.58 52.61 -40.30
N ASP A 226 26.26 53.63 -40.82
CA ASP A 226 26.40 54.92 -40.12
C ASP A 226 25.05 55.65 -40.02
N LEU A 227 24.23 55.59 -41.07
CA LEU A 227 22.89 56.19 -41.06
C LEU A 227 21.97 55.53 -40.03
N LEU A 228 21.99 54.21 -39.91
CA LEU A 228 21.13 53.49 -38.96
C LEU A 228 21.56 53.78 -37.51
N LEU A 229 22.86 53.81 -37.22
CA LEU A 229 23.38 54.21 -35.90
C LEU A 229 23.06 55.68 -35.59
N GLN A 230 23.13 56.57 -36.58
CA GLN A 230 22.73 57.97 -36.42
C GLN A 230 21.24 58.10 -36.08
N ARG A 231 20.37 57.37 -36.78
CA ARG A 231 18.92 57.34 -36.50
C ARG A 231 18.64 56.89 -35.08
N LEU A 232 19.31 55.82 -34.64
CA LEU A 232 19.23 55.31 -33.27
C LEU A 232 19.69 56.34 -32.24
N ALA A 233 20.85 56.96 -32.43
CA ALA A 233 21.34 57.97 -31.49
C ALA A 233 20.38 59.17 -31.41
N ASN A 234 19.80 59.61 -32.53
CA ASN A 234 18.82 60.70 -32.54
C ASN A 234 17.54 60.33 -31.80
N HIS A 235 17.02 59.11 -32.00
CA HIS A 235 15.87 58.61 -31.28
C HIS A 235 16.10 58.57 -29.77
N VAL A 236 17.20 57.94 -29.34
CA VAL A 236 17.58 57.84 -27.92
C VAL A 236 17.70 59.23 -27.30
N ARG A 237 18.38 60.18 -27.96
CA ARG A 237 18.47 61.56 -27.46
C ARG A 237 17.09 62.20 -27.33
N GLY A 238 16.23 62.08 -28.33
CA GLY A 238 14.89 62.69 -28.32
C GLY A 238 14.01 62.18 -27.18
N VAL A 239 13.90 60.85 -27.04
CA VAL A 239 13.05 60.21 -26.04
C VAL A 239 13.61 60.42 -24.63
N VAL A 240 14.89 60.10 -24.41
CA VAL A 240 15.47 60.13 -23.06
C VAL A 240 15.58 61.58 -22.54
N THR A 241 15.91 62.55 -23.39
CA THR A 241 15.96 63.98 -22.98
C THR A 241 14.58 64.51 -22.60
N HIS A 242 13.51 64.10 -23.30
CA HIS A 242 12.15 64.57 -22.99
C HIS A 242 11.69 64.14 -21.59
N PHE A 243 11.91 62.87 -21.24
CA PHE A 243 11.50 62.36 -19.93
C PHE A 243 12.48 62.74 -18.82
N GLY A 244 13.78 62.82 -19.11
CA GLY A 244 14.83 63.19 -18.15
C GLY A 244 14.77 62.36 -16.87
N ASP A 245 14.98 63.01 -15.73
CA ASP A 245 15.03 62.39 -14.40
C ASP A 245 13.69 61.81 -13.91
N LYS A 246 12.59 61.96 -14.68
CA LYS A 246 11.29 61.34 -14.35
C LYS A 246 11.32 59.81 -14.53
N VAL A 247 12.24 59.32 -15.36
CA VAL A 247 12.45 57.89 -15.63
C VAL A 247 13.73 57.46 -14.92
N TYR A 248 13.64 56.47 -14.04
CA TYR A 248 14.79 56.06 -13.21
C TYR A 248 15.65 54.97 -13.84
N ALA A 249 15.06 54.20 -14.75
CA ALA A 249 15.69 53.09 -15.43
C ALA A 249 15.16 53.00 -16.86
N TRP A 250 16.03 52.63 -17.80
CA TRP A 250 15.68 52.40 -19.20
C TRP A 250 16.01 50.98 -19.59
N ASP A 251 15.04 50.27 -20.17
CA ASP A 251 15.30 49.12 -21.01
C ASP A 251 15.89 49.67 -22.32
N VAL A 252 17.21 49.73 -22.39
CA VAL A 252 17.94 50.34 -23.51
C VAL A 252 17.82 49.44 -24.73
N ALA A 253 18.20 48.17 -24.60
CA ALA A 253 18.11 47.18 -25.66
C ALA A 253 17.22 46.00 -25.21
N ASN A 254 16.22 45.68 -26.03
CA ASN A 254 15.24 44.64 -25.75
C ASN A 254 15.41 43.45 -26.71
N GLU A 255 15.41 42.23 -26.17
CA GLU A 255 15.30 40.96 -26.90
C GLU A 255 16.31 40.76 -28.05
N VAL A 256 17.58 41.08 -27.77
CA VAL A 256 18.65 41.02 -28.77
C VAL A 256 19.26 39.62 -28.92
N ILE A 257 18.97 38.70 -28.00
CA ILE A 257 19.51 37.33 -28.01
C ILE A 257 18.64 36.38 -28.84
N ASP A 258 19.31 35.53 -29.61
CA ASP A 258 18.78 34.32 -30.24
C ASP A 258 19.83 33.20 -30.06
N GLU A 259 19.62 32.34 -29.07
CA GLU A 259 20.53 31.27 -28.67
C GLU A 259 20.65 30.16 -29.73
N SER A 260 19.82 30.17 -30.77
CA SER A 260 19.94 29.24 -31.89
C SER A 260 21.02 29.66 -32.90
N GLN A 261 21.50 30.91 -32.82
CA GLN A 261 22.54 31.43 -33.69
C GLN A 261 23.94 31.14 -33.12
N PRO A 262 24.95 30.85 -33.97
CA PRO A 262 26.32 30.59 -33.50
C PRO A 262 26.96 31.73 -32.71
N ASP A 263 26.52 32.96 -32.96
CA ASP A 263 26.97 34.19 -32.30
C ASP A 263 25.97 34.70 -31.26
N CYS A 264 24.93 33.92 -30.94
CA CYS A 264 23.87 34.26 -29.98
C CYS A 264 23.00 35.49 -30.33
N MET A 265 23.17 36.11 -31.50
CA MET A 265 22.51 37.39 -31.81
C MET A 265 21.30 37.21 -32.72
N ARG A 266 20.17 37.83 -32.35
CA ARG A 266 18.95 37.84 -33.17
C ARG A 266 19.20 38.49 -34.53
N ARG A 267 18.81 37.80 -35.61
CA ARG A 267 18.89 38.28 -37.01
C ARG A 267 17.85 39.36 -37.34
N SER A 268 17.93 40.48 -36.64
CA SER A 268 17.15 41.69 -36.92
C SER A 268 17.82 42.56 -37.98
N THR A 269 17.09 43.53 -38.55
CA THR A 269 17.70 44.51 -39.46
C THR A 269 18.81 45.31 -38.78
N TRP A 270 18.69 45.59 -37.47
CA TRP A 270 19.76 46.16 -36.66
C TRP A 270 21.05 45.35 -36.78
N PHE A 271 20.98 44.07 -36.44
CA PHE A 271 22.15 43.20 -36.44
C PHE A 271 22.71 43.00 -37.85
N ASN A 272 21.84 42.78 -38.84
CA ASN A 272 22.29 42.52 -40.21
C ASN A 272 23.05 43.73 -40.80
N VAL A 273 22.62 44.96 -40.49
CA VAL A 273 23.24 46.19 -41.03
C VAL A 273 24.43 46.67 -40.19
N THR A 274 24.39 46.49 -38.86
CA THR A 274 25.35 47.13 -37.93
C THR A 274 26.15 46.15 -37.07
N GLY A 275 25.91 44.84 -37.15
CA GLY A 275 26.43 43.90 -36.15
C GLY A 275 25.90 44.25 -34.77
N THR A 276 26.77 44.31 -33.77
CA THR A 276 26.41 44.69 -32.38
C THR A 276 26.53 46.19 -32.11
N ASP A 277 26.99 47.00 -33.05
CA ASP A 277 27.30 48.42 -32.83
C ASP A 277 26.06 49.25 -32.46
N PHE A 278 24.86 48.79 -32.82
CA PHE A 278 23.62 49.42 -32.38
C PHE A 278 23.42 49.35 -30.86
N ILE A 279 23.86 48.26 -30.20
CA ILE A 279 23.76 48.10 -28.74
C ILE A 279 24.69 49.11 -28.08
N ASP A 280 25.95 49.14 -28.50
CA ASP A 280 26.94 50.12 -28.07
C ASP A 280 26.44 51.56 -28.21
N THR A 281 25.92 51.89 -29.39
CA THR A 281 25.42 53.23 -29.71
C THR A 281 24.24 53.60 -28.81
N ALA A 282 23.30 52.67 -28.60
CA ALA A 282 22.14 52.91 -27.73
C ALA A 282 22.58 53.19 -26.28
N PHE A 283 23.41 52.33 -25.69
CA PHE A 283 23.85 52.49 -24.29
C PHE A 283 24.72 53.73 -24.08
N ARG A 284 25.69 54.00 -24.97
CA ARG A 284 26.54 55.19 -24.86
C ARG A 284 25.73 56.47 -25.02
N THR A 285 24.80 56.49 -25.97
CA THR A 285 23.91 57.66 -26.15
C THR A 285 22.95 57.82 -24.98
N ALA A 286 22.39 56.73 -24.45
CA ALA A 286 21.51 56.80 -23.27
C ALA A 286 22.25 57.35 -22.05
N ARG A 287 23.49 56.92 -21.80
CA ARG A 287 24.32 57.46 -20.72
C ARG A 287 24.67 58.95 -20.91
N GLU A 288 24.87 59.39 -22.15
CA GLU A 288 25.12 60.80 -22.49
C GLU A 288 23.99 61.72 -22.00
N VAL A 289 22.74 61.31 -22.20
CA VAL A 289 21.55 62.14 -21.90
C VAL A 289 20.79 61.75 -20.63
N ALA A 290 21.11 60.61 -20.01
CA ALA A 290 20.60 60.19 -18.70
C ALA A 290 21.76 59.68 -17.81
N PRO A 291 22.61 60.58 -17.29
CA PRO A 291 23.81 60.19 -16.56
C PRO A 291 23.52 59.42 -15.26
N THR A 292 22.33 59.59 -14.68
CA THR A 292 21.92 59.02 -13.38
C THR A 292 20.93 57.86 -13.50
N ALA A 293 20.35 57.63 -14.68
CA ALA A 293 19.41 56.52 -14.87
C ALA A 293 20.16 55.18 -14.92
N LEU A 294 19.49 54.12 -14.47
CA LEU A 294 19.99 52.76 -14.64
C LEU A 294 19.72 52.27 -16.07
N LEU A 295 20.73 51.73 -16.73
CA LEU A 295 20.65 51.29 -18.12
C LEU A 295 20.65 49.75 -18.19
N PHE A 296 19.54 49.19 -18.67
CA PHE A 296 19.29 47.76 -18.70
C PHE A 296 19.33 47.19 -20.12
N ILE A 297 19.84 45.97 -20.24
CA ILE A 297 19.46 45.05 -21.31
C ILE A 297 18.31 44.18 -20.80
N ASN A 298 17.24 44.00 -21.57
CA ASN A 298 16.03 43.29 -21.13
C ASN A 298 15.68 42.16 -22.11
N ASP A 299 15.42 40.95 -21.61
CA ASP A 299 15.15 39.80 -22.47
C ASP A 299 14.23 38.76 -21.79
N TYR A 300 13.55 37.94 -22.59
CA TYR A 300 12.72 36.81 -22.13
C TYR A 300 13.50 35.50 -22.09
N ASN A 301 12.95 34.48 -21.43
CA ASN A 301 13.55 33.14 -21.34
C ASN A 301 14.99 33.13 -20.78
N THR A 302 15.33 34.10 -19.94
CA THR A 302 16.68 34.25 -19.36
C THR A 302 17.07 33.13 -18.40
N THR A 303 16.11 32.28 -18.02
CA THR A 303 16.30 31.07 -17.22
C THR A 303 16.69 29.86 -18.07
N ILE A 304 16.43 29.88 -19.39
CA ILE A 304 16.87 28.80 -20.30
C ILE A 304 18.41 28.80 -20.33
N PRO A 305 19.09 27.70 -19.98
CA PRO A 305 20.55 27.70 -19.82
C PRO A 305 21.34 28.20 -21.03
N SER A 306 20.93 27.86 -22.25
CA SER A 306 21.59 28.34 -23.49
C SER A 306 21.44 29.85 -23.68
N LYS A 307 20.21 30.37 -23.55
CA LYS A 307 19.93 31.80 -23.68
C LYS A 307 20.53 32.62 -22.54
N ARG A 308 20.49 32.08 -21.32
CA ARG A 308 21.16 32.60 -20.13
C ARG A 308 22.65 32.83 -20.36
N ALA A 309 23.35 31.82 -20.88
CA ALA A 309 24.78 31.90 -21.18
C ALA A 309 25.10 32.93 -22.28
N CYS A 310 24.29 32.97 -23.34
CA CYS A 310 24.41 33.97 -24.40
C CYS A 310 24.28 35.41 -23.84
N LEU A 311 23.26 35.66 -23.01
CA LEU A 311 23.03 36.97 -22.40
C LEU A 311 24.16 37.33 -21.43
N TYR A 312 24.61 36.40 -20.58
CA TYR A 312 25.74 36.60 -19.66
C TYR A 312 27.01 37.01 -20.41
N ASN A 313 27.34 36.31 -21.49
CA ASN A 313 28.52 36.59 -22.31
C ASN A 313 28.42 37.96 -22.99
N LEU A 314 27.25 38.33 -23.51
CA LEU A 314 27.03 39.65 -24.09
C LEU A 314 27.22 40.76 -23.05
N VAL A 315 26.64 40.62 -21.85
CA VAL A 315 26.79 41.62 -20.78
C VAL A 315 28.25 41.74 -20.34
N SER A 316 28.94 40.62 -20.16
CA SER A 316 30.36 40.59 -19.83
C SER A 316 31.23 41.26 -20.91
N ASP A 317 30.93 41.04 -22.19
CA ASP A 317 31.63 41.67 -23.31
C ASP A 317 31.38 43.18 -23.36
N LEU A 318 30.13 43.62 -23.19
CA LEU A 318 29.76 45.04 -23.11
C LEU A 318 30.51 45.76 -21.98
N GLN A 319 30.56 45.16 -20.78
CA GLN A 319 31.35 45.67 -19.66
C GLN A 319 32.85 45.72 -19.99
N GLY A 320 33.39 44.66 -20.60
CA GLY A 320 34.79 44.57 -21.02
C GLY A 320 35.19 45.65 -22.04
N ARG A 321 34.25 46.08 -22.90
CA ARG A 321 34.42 47.17 -23.87
C ARG A 321 34.06 48.55 -23.32
N GLY A 322 33.73 48.65 -22.02
CA GLY A 322 33.38 49.91 -21.37
C GLY A 322 32.08 50.53 -21.88
N VAL A 323 31.11 49.71 -22.31
CA VAL A 323 29.74 50.14 -22.58
C VAL A 323 29.02 50.34 -21.24
N PRO A 324 28.30 51.44 -21.02
CA PRO A 324 27.72 51.78 -19.72
C PRO A 324 26.42 51.01 -19.44
N ILE A 325 26.53 49.70 -19.22
CA ILE A 325 25.44 48.83 -18.80
C ILE A 325 25.45 48.68 -17.27
N ASP A 326 24.32 48.96 -16.63
CA ASP A 326 24.19 48.85 -15.17
C ASP A 326 23.49 47.56 -14.75
N GLY A 327 22.58 47.05 -15.59
CA GLY A 327 21.72 45.96 -15.18
C GLY A 327 21.15 45.07 -16.27
N VAL A 328 20.55 43.97 -15.82
CA VAL A 328 19.87 42.96 -16.65
C VAL A 328 18.42 42.82 -16.21
N GLY A 329 17.51 42.91 -17.17
CA GLY A 329 16.08 42.70 -17.00
C GLY A 329 15.69 41.28 -17.41
N HIS A 330 14.95 40.61 -16.53
CA HIS A 330 14.37 39.29 -16.76
C HIS A 330 12.86 39.47 -16.95
N GLN A 331 12.37 39.33 -18.19
CA GLN A 331 10.95 39.59 -18.50
C GLN A 331 10.03 38.66 -17.70
N MET A 332 10.33 37.36 -17.60
CA MET A 332 9.54 36.39 -16.83
C MET A 332 8.10 36.14 -17.36
N HIS A 333 7.98 36.02 -18.68
CA HIS A 333 6.76 35.50 -19.33
C HIS A 333 6.69 33.97 -19.19
N ASP A 334 6.08 33.53 -18.09
CA ASP A 334 6.10 32.15 -17.63
C ASP A 334 4.80 31.40 -17.98
N ASN A 335 4.79 30.10 -17.70
CA ASN A 335 3.57 29.32 -17.59
C ASN A 335 3.62 28.40 -16.36
N LEU A 336 2.53 27.69 -16.09
CA LEU A 336 2.37 26.84 -14.91
C LEU A 336 3.46 25.76 -14.70
N GLU A 337 4.25 25.40 -15.71
CA GLU A 337 5.27 24.33 -15.61
C GLU A 337 6.69 24.82 -15.85
N PHE A 338 6.86 26.02 -16.40
CA PHE A 338 8.15 26.48 -16.89
C PHE A 338 8.27 28.01 -16.82
N PRO A 339 9.43 28.54 -16.37
CA PRO A 339 10.61 27.83 -15.84
C PRO A 339 10.42 27.37 -14.39
N SER A 340 11.39 26.64 -13.83
CA SER A 340 11.40 26.32 -12.39
C SER A 340 11.98 27.48 -11.58
N ALA A 341 11.51 27.64 -10.34
CA ALA A 341 12.05 28.65 -9.41
C ALA A 341 13.57 28.45 -9.17
N GLN A 342 14.04 27.20 -9.12
CA GLN A 342 15.47 26.89 -9.02
C GLN A 342 16.28 27.44 -10.19
N SER A 343 15.77 27.33 -11.42
CA SER A 343 16.43 27.90 -12.60
C SER A 343 16.52 29.42 -12.53
N MET A 344 15.53 30.07 -11.91
CA MET A 344 15.59 31.51 -11.63
C MET A 344 16.66 31.85 -10.59
N ALA A 345 16.77 31.10 -9.49
CA ALA A 345 17.80 31.30 -8.47
C ALA A 345 19.21 31.22 -9.09
N GLU A 346 19.48 30.15 -9.86
CA GLU A 346 20.76 30.01 -10.60
C GLU A 346 21.03 31.18 -11.56
N THR A 347 19.97 31.75 -12.15
CA THR A 347 20.10 32.90 -13.05
C THR A 347 20.52 34.14 -12.29
N LEU A 348 19.85 34.43 -11.16
CA LEU A 348 20.18 35.57 -10.32
C LEU A 348 21.61 35.48 -9.79
N GLU A 349 22.00 34.31 -9.29
CA GLU A 349 23.36 34.05 -8.79
C GLU A 349 24.43 34.23 -9.87
N LEU A 350 24.17 33.74 -11.09
CA LEU A 350 25.10 33.88 -12.21
C LEU A 350 25.35 35.35 -12.55
N PHE A 351 24.29 36.14 -12.73
CA PHE A 351 24.43 37.55 -13.11
C PHE A 351 24.96 38.42 -11.96
N ALA A 352 24.71 38.04 -10.69
CA ALA A 352 25.34 38.69 -9.55
C ALA A 352 26.89 38.64 -9.63
N GLY A 353 27.45 37.59 -10.23
CA GLY A 353 28.89 37.46 -10.49
C GLY A 353 29.48 38.54 -11.42
N LEU A 354 28.66 39.20 -12.24
CA LEU A 354 29.08 40.32 -13.09
C LEU A 354 29.02 41.69 -12.39
N GLY A 355 28.50 41.73 -11.15
CA GLY A 355 28.30 42.98 -10.40
C GLY A 355 27.27 43.93 -11.02
N VAL A 356 26.43 43.42 -11.93
CA VAL A 356 25.29 44.16 -12.49
C VAL A 356 24.10 44.08 -11.55
N THR A 357 23.25 45.10 -11.56
CA THR A 357 21.96 45.02 -10.88
C THR A 357 20.95 44.25 -11.73
N GLN A 358 19.94 43.65 -11.10
CA GLN A 358 18.95 42.84 -11.80
C GLN A 358 17.54 43.38 -11.54
N ALA A 359 16.61 43.09 -12.45
CA ALA A 359 15.19 43.39 -12.28
C ALA A 359 14.33 42.29 -12.91
N VAL A 360 13.22 41.95 -12.26
CA VAL A 360 12.13 41.23 -12.93
C VAL A 360 11.20 42.29 -13.53
N THR A 361 11.01 42.25 -14.84
CA THR A 361 10.53 43.42 -15.60
C THR A 361 9.11 43.27 -16.15
N GLU A 362 8.66 42.04 -16.44
CA GLU A 362 7.42 41.79 -17.20
C GLU A 362 6.69 40.51 -16.74
N MET A 363 6.71 40.22 -15.43
CA MET A 363 6.26 38.92 -14.94
C MET A 363 4.77 38.71 -15.19
N ASP A 364 4.45 37.61 -15.86
CA ASP A 364 3.11 37.07 -15.97
C ASP A 364 3.19 35.54 -16.06
N VAL A 365 2.17 34.82 -15.56
CA VAL A 365 2.20 33.35 -15.51
C VAL A 365 0.98 32.82 -16.24
N SER A 366 1.14 32.43 -17.50
CA SER A 366 0.05 31.86 -18.29
C SER A 366 -0.55 30.61 -17.62
N ILE A 367 -1.88 30.56 -17.51
CA ILE A 367 -2.61 29.37 -17.05
C ILE A 367 -2.52 28.19 -18.04
N TYR A 368 -2.00 28.41 -19.25
CA TYR A 368 -1.79 27.39 -20.26
C TYR A 368 -0.33 26.99 -20.36
N THR A 369 -0.11 25.70 -20.64
CA THR A 369 1.21 25.06 -20.73
C THR A 369 1.51 24.72 -22.19
N GLY A 370 2.66 25.18 -22.70
CA GLY A 370 3.07 25.00 -24.10
C GLY A 370 3.22 26.31 -24.87
N GLY A 371 4.17 26.36 -25.81
CA GLY A 371 4.35 27.50 -26.71
C GLY A 371 3.13 27.70 -27.62
N SER A 372 3.13 28.78 -28.39
CA SER A 372 2.04 29.29 -29.24
C SER A 372 1.38 28.28 -30.20
N ASN A 373 1.90 27.05 -30.34
CA ASN A 373 1.54 26.05 -31.35
C ASN A 373 1.06 24.69 -30.79
N ALA A 374 0.90 24.50 -29.48
CA ALA A 374 0.25 23.28 -28.97
C ALA A 374 -1.26 23.30 -29.29
N PRO A 375 -1.97 22.15 -29.41
CA PRO A 375 -3.44 22.13 -29.35
C PRO A 375 -3.85 22.54 -27.93
N ILE A 376 -4.02 23.84 -27.71
CA ILE A 376 -4.36 24.37 -26.40
C ILE A 376 -5.86 24.17 -26.22
N ALA A 377 -6.25 23.47 -25.15
CA ALA A 377 -7.63 23.39 -24.71
C ALA A 377 -8.12 24.82 -24.45
N ASN A 378 -9.10 25.32 -25.21
CA ASN A 378 -9.79 26.56 -24.82
C ASN A 378 -10.71 26.24 -23.66
N TYR A 379 -10.65 27.05 -22.60
CA TYR A 379 -11.55 26.93 -21.46
C TYR A 379 -12.75 27.86 -21.65
N ASP A 380 -13.96 27.29 -21.66
CA ASP A 380 -15.19 28.08 -21.48
C ASP A 380 -15.21 28.75 -20.09
N GLU A 381 -14.61 28.08 -19.09
CA GLU A 381 -14.35 28.56 -17.74
C GLU A 381 -13.03 27.93 -17.25
N ILE A 382 -12.12 28.75 -16.72
CA ILE A 382 -10.80 28.29 -16.30
C ILE A 382 -10.95 27.42 -15.04
N PRO A 383 -10.45 26.16 -15.05
CA PRO A 383 -10.57 25.30 -13.88
C PRO A 383 -9.84 25.85 -12.64
N PRO A 384 -10.43 25.81 -11.43
CA PRO A 384 -9.83 26.35 -10.21
C PRO A 384 -8.44 25.81 -9.88
N GLU A 385 -8.15 24.54 -10.20
CA GLU A 385 -6.86 23.92 -9.97
C GLU A 385 -5.72 24.57 -10.77
N ARG A 386 -6.03 25.22 -11.91
CA ARG A 386 -5.06 25.99 -12.70
C ARG A 386 -4.61 27.23 -11.93
N PHE A 387 -5.55 27.92 -11.27
CA PHE A 387 -5.25 29.09 -10.45
C PHE A 387 -4.48 28.72 -9.17
N LEU A 388 -4.78 27.57 -8.55
CA LEU A 388 -3.99 27.09 -7.43
C LEU A 388 -2.55 26.77 -7.84
N LYS A 389 -2.36 26.15 -9.01
CA LYS A 389 -1.02 25.89 -9.55
C LYS A 389 -0.27 27.18 -9.87
N GLN A 390 -0.94 28.15 -10.48
CA GLN A 390 -0.39 29.49 -10.72
C GLN A 390 0.03 30.17 -9.41
N ALA A 391 -0.77 30.04 -8.36
CA ALA A 391 -0.47 30.62 -7.06
C ALA A 391 0.81 30.06 -6.43
N ARG A 392 1.02 28.74 -6.56
CA ARG A 392 2.26 28.09 -6.10
C ARG A 392 3.46 28.51 -6.94
N HIS A 393 3.29 28.67 -8.26
CA HIS A 393 4.34 29.22 -9.12
C HIS A 393 4.75 30.62 -8.66
N TYR A 394 3.81 31.53 -8.45
CA TYR A 394 4.12 32.86 -7.91
C TYR A 394 4.78 32.78 -6.52
N ARG A 395 4.25 31.99 -5.59
CA ARG A 395 4.86 31.77 -4.26
C ARG A 395 6.32 31.36 -4.37
N ASP A 396 6.60 30.32 -5.15
CA ASP A 396 7.92 29.72 -5.23
C ASP A 396 8.95 30.68 -5.87
N PHE A 397 8.53 31.46 -6.87
CA PHE A 397 9.36 32.51 -7.45
C PHE A 397 9.59 33.69 -6.50
N PHE A 398 8.56 34.14 -5.78
CA PHE A 398 8.73 35.22 -4.83
C PHE A 398 9.63 34.84 -3.64
N ARG A 399 9.59 33.58 -3.18
CA ARG A 399 10.59 33.05 -2.23
C ARG A 399 12.02 33.19 -2.77
N VAL A 400 12.24 32.91 -4.05
CA VAL A 400 13.55 33.10 -4.70
C VAL A 400 13.90 34.58 -4.76
N PHE A 401 12.98 35.44 -5.18
CA PHE A 401 13.23 36.89 -5.26
C PHE A 401 13.56 37.50 -3.89
N GLU A 402 12.84 37.12 -2.85
CA GLU A 402 13.09 37.55 -1.46
C GLU A 402 14.46 37.08 -0.97
N ALA A 403 14.83 35.83 -1.25
CA ALA A 403 16.16 35.31 -0.91
C ALA A 403 17.31 36.04 -1.65
N HIS A 404 17.01 36.66 -2.80
CA HIS A 404 17.96 37.38 -3.64
C HIS A 404 17.70 38.91 -3.64
N LYS A 405 17.02 39.43 -2.62
CA LYS A 405 16.59 40.85 -2.54
C LYS A 405 17.72 41.86 -2.77
N ASP A 406 18.95 41.53 -2.34
CA ASP A 406 20.10 42.44 -2.49
C ASP A 406 20.62 42.54 -3.94
N GLN A 407 20.11 41.70 -4.83
CA GLN A 407 20.48 41.66 -6.26
C GLN A 407 19.39 42.28 -7.15
N LEU A 408 18.17 42.45 -6.64
CA LEU A 408 17.00 42.90 -7.39
C LEU A 408 16.64 44.36 -7.08
N THR A 409 16.39 45.14 -8.13
CA THR A 409 15.94 46.54 -8.03
C THR A 409 14.44 46.73 -8.08
N SER A 410 13.71 45.76 -8.63
CA SER A 410 12.25 45.74 -8.70
C SER A 410 11.73 44.41 -9.23
N VAL A 411 10.49 44.09 -8.89
CA VAL A 411 9.67 43.09 -9.58
C VAL A 411 8.46 43.78 -10.20
N THR A 412 8.27 43.66 -11.51
CA THR A 412 7.18 44.31 -12.26
C THR A 412 6.32 43.25 -12.95
N PHE A 413 5.00 43.34 -12.79
CA PHE A 413 4.04 42.49 -13.48
C PHE A 413 3.64 43.09 -14.82
N TRP A 414 3.45 42.26 -15.85
CA TRP A 414 3.08 42.75 -17.19
C TRP A 414 1.57 42.99 -17.37
N GLY A 415 1.04 43.82 -16.48
CA GLY A 415 -0.34 44.27 -16.46
C GLY A 415 -0.83 44.45 -15.04
N LEU A 416 -2.04 45.00 -14.92
CA LEU A 416 -2.67 45.25 -13.63
C LEU A 416 -3.60 44.11 -13.20
N ALA A 417 -4.47 43.65 -14.10
CA ALA A 417 -5.48 42.64 -13.86
C ALA A 417 -5.80 41.86 -15.16
N ASP A 418 -6.45 40.71 -15.02
CA ASP A 418 -6.71 39.77 -16.12
C ASP A 418 -7.61 40.34 -17.23
N ASP A 419 -8.40 41.39 -16.98
CA ASP A 419 -9.29 42.01 -17.97
C ASP A 419 -8.58 42.73 -19.12
N LEU A 420 -7.32 43.14 -18.91
CA LEU A 420 -6.54 43.91 -19.89
C LEU A 420 -5.20 43.24 -20.26
N THR A 421 -4.98 41.98 -19.87
CA THR A 421 -3.76 41.22 -20.22
C THR A 421 -3.58 41.06 -21.74
N TRP A 422 -2.34 41.19 -22.20
CA TRP A 422 -1.95 40.96 -23.60
C TRP A 422 -2.07 39.49 -24.04
N LEU A 423 -2.12 38.55 -23.10
CA LEU A 423 -2.20 37.11 -23.39
C LEU A 423 -3.61 36.62 -23.75
N THR A 424 -4.63 37.47 -23.58
CA THR A 424 -6.00 37.18 -24.00
C THR A 424 -6.20 37.59 -25.46
N SER A 425 -6.69 36.67 -26.29
CA SER A 425 -6.95 36.91 -27.71
C SER A 425 -8.35 36.43 -28.11
N SER A 426 -8.79 36.76 -29.33
CA SER A 426 -10.11 36.36 -29.84
C SER A 426 -10.23 34.84 -29.87
N GLY A 427 -10.95 34.28 -28.89
CA GLY A 427 -11.16 32.83 -28.75
C GLY A 427 -10.28 32.15 -27.70
N ARG A 428 -9.43 32.88 -26.97
CA ARG A 428 -8.62 32.34 -25.87
C ARG A 428 -8.49 33.34 -24.74
N VAL A 429 -9.20 33.08 -23.64
CA VAL A 429 -9.09 33.83 -22.39
C VAL A 429 -7.90 33.29 -21.59
N ASN A 430 -7.04 34.18 -21.09
CA ASN A 430 -5.99 33.86 -20.14
C ASN A 430 -6.28 34.60 -18.82
N GLY A 431 -5.65 34.15 -17.74
CA GLY A 431 -5.71 34.84 -16.45
C GLY A 431 -4.36 34.83 -15.77
N PRO A 432 -3.35 35.57 -16.28
CA PRO A 432 -1.96 35.39 -15.89
C PRO A 432 -1.51 36.26 -14.71
N LEU A 433 -2.33 37.21 -14.25
CA LEU A 433 -1.97 38.24 -13.28
C LEU A 433 -2.54 37.97 -11.88
N LEU A 434 -2.33 38.90 -10.96
CA LEU A 434 -2.72 38.77 -9.55
C LEU A 434 -4.18 39.09 -9.25
N PHE A 435 -4.83 39.86 -10.13
CA PHE A 435 -6.22 40.30 -9.97
C PHE A 435 -7.06 39.83 -11.15
N ASP A 436 -8.30 39.44 -10.88
CA ASP A 436 -9.24 38.90 -11.86
C ASP A 436 -9.89 40.00 -12.73
N ASP A 437 -10.86 39.61 -13.57
CA ASP A 437 -11.56 40.55 -14.46
C ASP A 437 -12.50 41.54 -13.74
N GLN A 438 -12.72 41.36 -12.43
CA GLN A 438 -13.47 42.25 -11.54
C GLN A 438 -12.58 43.07 -10.60
N LEU A 439 -11.25 42.95 -10.74
CA LEU A 439 -10.23 43.59 -9.91
C LEU A 439 -10.12 43.05 -8.48
N HIS A 440 -10.64 41.86 -8.23
CA HIS A 440 -10.47 41.16 -6.96
C HIS A 440 -9.22 40.29 -6.99
N HIS A 441 -8.59 40.11 -5.83
CA HIS A 441 -7.36 39.34 -5.73
C HIS A 441 -7.60 37.85 -6.02
N LYS A 442 -6.64 37.24 -6.70
CA LYS A 442 -6.64 35.80 -6.99
C LYS A 442 -5.78 35.07 -5.97
N LEU A 443 -5.83 33.73 -6.01
CA LEU A 443 -4.87 32.89 -5.28
C LEU A 443 -3.41 33.24 -5.60
N ALA A 444 -3.13 33.76 -6.80
CA ALA A 444 -1.80 34.27 -7.16
C ALA A 444 -1.30 35.39 -6.23
N TYR A 445 -2.17 36.34 -5.88
CA TYR A 445 -1.87 37.35 -4.87
C TYR A 445 -1.66 36.70 -3.49
N THR A 446 -2.53 35.77 -3.09
CA THR A 446 -2.42 35.04 -1.81
C THR A 446 -1.10 34.29 -1.71
N GLY A 447 -0.62 33.67 -2.80
CA GLY A 447 0.65 32.95 -2.84
C GLY A 447 1.87 33.84 -2.58
N ILE A 448 1.77 35.14 -2.84
CA ILE A 448 2.83 36.11 -2.55
C ILE A 448 2.66 36.67 -1.13
N VAL A 449 1.45 37.08 -0.77
CA VAL A 449 1.23 37.87 0.45
C VAL A 449 0.99 37.01 1.70
N SER A 450 0.37 35.85 1.54
CA SER A 450 0.00 34.96 2.66
C SER A 450 -0.03 33.49 2.19
N PRO A 451 1.12 32.94 1.77
CA PRO A 451 1.18 31.62 1.12
C PRO A 451 0.65 30.47 1.97
N GLN A 452 0.68 30.60 3.30
CA GLN A 452 0.12 29.61 4.23
C GLN A 452 -1.41 29.47 4.12
N ASP A 453 -2.09 30.46 3.55
CA ASP A 453 -3.54 30.47 3.36
C ASP A 453 -3.95 29.81 2.02
N LEU A 454 -2.97 29.38 1.20
CA LEU A 454 -3.28 28.66 -0.03
C LEU A 454 -3.96 27.32 0.26
N PRO A 455 -5.00 26.95 -0.52
CA PRO A 455 -5.61 25.64 -0.41
C PRO A 455 -4.62 24.49 -0.63
N ARG A 456 -4.73 23.47 0.22
CA ARG A 456 -4.00 22.20 0.06
C ARG A 456 -4.72 21.30 -0.93
N THR A 457 -3.95 20.64 -1.79
CA THR A 457 -4.49 19.71 -2.78
C THR A 457 -4.79 18.39 -2.09
N PRO A 458 -5.99 17.81 -2.25
CA PRO A 458 -6.27 16.46 -1.76
C PRO A 458 -5.29 15.45 -2.36
N ALA A 459 -4.59 14.70 -1.51
CA ALA A 459 -3.73 13.60 -1.92
C ALA A 459 -4.43 12.26 -1.69
N GLY A 460 -4.31 11.35 -2.65
CA GLY A 460 -4.79 9.98 -2.51
C GLY A 460 -3.80 9.14 -1.69
N LEU A 461 -4.31 8.34 -0.75
CA LEU A 461 -3.55 7.32 -0.03
C LEU A 461 -4.21 5.95 -0.22
N ILE A 462 -3.41 4.93 -0.49
CA ILE A 462 -3.85 3.55 -0.53
C ILE A 462 -2.98 2.73 0.43
N LEU A 463 -3.62 2.09 1.40
CA LEU A 463 -3.00 1.16 2.34
C LEU A 463 -2.97 -0.25 1.74
N SER A 464 -1.85 -0.94 1.86
CA SER A 464 -1.68 -2.36 1.51
C SER A 464 -0.94 -3.13 2.61
N ASP A 465 -0.81 -4.45 2.44
CA ASP A 465 -0.21 -5.35 3.43
C ASP A 465 -0.91 -5.34 4.79
N LEU A 466 -2.24 -5.16 4.76
CA LEU A 466 -3.11 -5.14 5.95
C LEU A 466 -3.32 -6.52 6.59
N ASN A 467 -2.87 -7.61 5.96
CA ASN A 467 -2.95 -8.95 6.52
C ASN A 467 -1.56 -9.57 6.50
N GLN A 468 -1.03 -9.85 7.69
CA GLN A 468 0.31 -10.40 7.87
C GLN A 468 0.25 -11.56 8.86
N ALA A 469 1.27 -12.42 8.88
CA ALA A 469 1.39 -13.50 9.84
C ALA A 469 2.55 -13.18 10.79
N TYR A 470 2.35 -13.45 12.08
CA TYR A 470 3.38 -13.22 13.09
C TYR A 470 4.67 -13.98 12.75
N ASP A 471 5.78 -13.26 12.61
CA ASP A 471 7.10 -13.81 12.35
C ASP A 471 8.16 -13.42 13.40
N GLY A 472 7.75 -12.65 14.42
CA GLY A 472 8.60 -12.12 15.48
C GLY A 472 9.24 -10.76 15.19
N GLY A 473 9.04 -10.19 14.00
CA GLY A 473 9.48 -8.85 13.62
C GLY A 473 8.39 -7.78 13.74
N PRO A 474 8.72 -6.50 13.48
CA PRO A 474 7.74 -5.43 13.28
C PRO A 474 6.97 -5.61 11.97
N HIS A 475 5.66 -5.34 11.98
CA HIS A 475 4.76 -5.54 10.83
C HIS A 475 4.23 -4.19 10.31
N PRO A 476 5.02 -3.41 9.55
CA PRO A 476 4.53 -2.17 8.95
C PRO A 476 3.55 -2.45 7.81
N VAL A 477 2.58 -1.58 7.62
CA VAL A 477 1.79 -1.52 6.39
C VAL A 477 2.57 -0.77 5.31
N SER A 478 2.22 -1.04 4.06
CA SER A 478 2.70 -0.25 2.92
C SER A 478 1.69 0.84 2.56
N VAL A 479 2.18 2.02 2.19
CA VAL A 479 1.36 3.14 1.74
C VAL A 479 1.82 3.61 0.36
N THR A 480 0.88 3.76 -0.56
CA THR A 480 1.13 4.43 -1.84
C THR A 480 0.37 5.74 -1.91
N THR A 481 1.01 6.76 -2.48
CA THR A 481 0.50 8.13 -2.53
C THR A 481 0.23 8.58 -3.96
N SER A 482 -0.76 9.46 -4.14
CA SER A 482 -1.03 10.16 -5.39
C SER A 482 -1.20 11.66 -5.10
N PRO A 483 -0.26 12.53 -5.54
CA PRO A 483 0.98 12.24 -6.26
C PRO A 483 1.94 11.29 -5.53
N ALA A 484 2.76 10.56 -6.29
CA ALA A 484 3.70 9.59 -5.73
C ALA A 484 4.86 10.28 -5.01
N GLY A 485 5.38 9.63 -3.96
CA GLY A 485 6.56 10.08 -3.22
C GLY A 485 6.28 11.11 -2.13
N LEU A 486 5.01 11.42 -1.84
CA LEU A 486 4.65 12.23 -0.68
C LEU A 486 5.00 11.51 0.63
N ALA A 487 5.53 12.27 1.59
CA ALA A 487 5.79 11.78 2.94
C ALA A 487 4.45 11.46 3.65
N VAL A 488 4.41 10.34 4.35
CA VAL A 488 3.22 9.85 5.05
C VAL A 488 3.59 9.51 6.48
N ASP A 489 2.84 10.06 7.43
CA ASP A 489 2.89 9.65 8.82
C ASP A 489 1.90 8.50 9.04
N VAL A 490 2.40 7.35 9.47
CA VAL A 490 1.58 6.14 9.71
C VAL A 490 1.59 5.81 11.19
N THR A 491 0.41 5.57 11.76
CA THR A 491 0.24 5.13 13.14
C THR A 491 -0.57 3.84 13.23
N TYR A 492 -0.34 3.11 14.32
CA TYR A 492 -0.96 1.84 14.69
C TYR A 492 -1.51 1.99 16.11
N ASP A 493 -2.83 2.04 16.27
CA ASP A 493 -3.50 2.41 17.52
C ASP A 493 -2.96 3.72 18.13
N GLY A 494 -2.61 4.68 17.27
CA GLY A 494 -2.03 5.98 17.64
C GLY A 494 -0.51 5.97 17.91
N SER A 495 0.16 4.81 17.81
CA SER A 495 1.63 4.72 17.92
C SER A 495 2.31 4.75 16.55
N PRO A 496 3.41 5.50 16.36
CA PRO A 496 4.18 5.49 15.10
C PRO A 496 5.04 4.21 14.95
N THR A 497 5.10 3.35 15.97
CA THR A 497 5.91 2.12 15.94
C THR A 497 5.07 0.95 15.41
N PRO A 498 5.50 0.25 14.35
CA PRO A 498 4.78 -0.91 13.85
C PRO A 498 4.63 -2.01 14.91
N PRO A 499 3.46 -2.67 14.98
CA PRO A 499 3.22 -3.72 15.96
C PRO A 499 4.05 -4.98 15.66
N VAL A 500 4.44 -5.68 16.73
CA VAL A 500 5.16 -6.97 16.64
C VAL A 500 4.22 -8.15 16.91
N GLY A 501 3.30 -8.00 17.87
CA GLY A 501 2.42 -9.09 18.31
C GLY A 501 1.32 -9.44 17.29
N ALA A 502 0.76 -10.63 17.44
CA ALA A 502 -0.49 -10.97 16.77
C ALA A 502 -1.65 -10.16 17.37
N GLY A 503 -2.56 -9.72 16.51
CA GLY A 503 -3.65 -8.84 16.93
C GLY A 503 -4.28 -8.09 15.77
N SER A 504 -5.16 -7.17 16.13
CA SER A 504 -5.79 -6.24 15.21
C SER A 504 -5.45 -4.82 15.67
N TYR A 505 -4.88 -4.04 14.76
CA TYR A 505 -4.35 -2.71 15.03
C TYR A 505 -5.03 -1.72 14.07
N ALA A 506 -5.60 -0.64 14.61
CA ALA A 506 -6.14 0.44 13.79
C ALA A 506 -4.98 1.19 13.12
N VAL A 507 -5.02 1.31 11.79
CA VAL A 507 -4.00 2.00 11.02
C VAL A 507 -4.54 3.34 10.58
N GLU A 508 -3.81 4.41 10.83
CA GLU A 508 -4.08 5.74 10.30
C GLU A 508 -2.85 6.25 9.58
N ALA A 509 -3.00 6.60 8.30
CA ALA A 509 -1.97 7.20 7.48
C ALA A 509 -2.41 8.60 7.08
N VAL A 510 -1.55 9.60 7.30
CA VAL A 510 -1.84 11.01 7.07
C VAL A 510 -0.72 11.63 6.23
N ILE A 511 -1.11 12.43 5.24
CA ILE A 511 -0.25 13.41 4.57
C ILE A 511 -0.65 14.76 5.11
N ASP A 512 0.27 15.45 5.78
CA ASP A 512 0.10 16.82 6.24
C ASP A 512 1.32 17.64 5.80
N SER A 513 1.27 18.11 4.56
CA SER A 513 2.33 18.93 3.95
C SER A 513 1.80 20.30 3.57
N GLU A 514 2.70 21.26 3.29
CA GLU A 514 2.34 22.60 2.84
C GLU A 514 1.34 22.59 1.66
N ASP A 515 1.55 21.65 0.73
CA ASP A 515 0.88 21.63 -0.56
C ASP A 515 -0.20 20.55 -0.68
N TYR A 516 -0.15 19.54 0.18
CA TYR A 516 -1.03 18.37 0.11
C TYR A 516 -1.54 17.96 1.48
N ALA A 517 -2.81 17.55 1.50
CA ALA A 517 -3.44 16.95 2.66
C ALA A 517 -4.19 15.68 2.24
N GLY A 518 -4.14 14.63 3.06
CA GLY A 518 -4.88 13.40 2.80
C GLY A 518 -4.81 12.47 3.99
N SER A 519 -5.79 11.58 4.12
CA SER A 519 -5.80 10.56 5.16
C SER A 519 -6.41 9.26 4.65
N ALA A 520 -5.89 8.13 5.11
CA ALA A 520 -6.50 6.83 4.93
C ALA A 520 -6.47 6.04 6.24
N THR A 521 -7.54 5.31 6.51
CA THR A 521 -7.65 4.44 7.67
C THR A 521 -7.81 2.99 7.24
N GLY A 522 -7.24 2.07 8.00
CA GLY A 522 -7.37 0.64 7.77
C GLY A 522 -7.24 -0.14 9.06
N THR A 523 -7.23 -1.47 8.95
CA THR A 523 -6.97 -2.35 10.07
C THR A 523 -5.90 -3.33 9.65
N LEU A 524 -4.75 -3.28 10.31
CA LEU A 524 -3.71 -4.31 10.18
C LEU A 524 -4.11 -5.49 11.05
N VAL A 525 -4.21 -6.67 10.45
CA VAL A 525 -4.41 -7.95 11.12
C VAL A 525 -3.11 -8.73 11.06
N VAL A 526 -2.49 -8.93 12.21
CA VAL A 526 -1.35 -9.85 12.37
C VAL A 526 -1.91 -11.16 12.91
N ALA A 527 -2.03 -12.16 12.03
CA ALA A 527 -2.52 -13.48 12.38
C ALA A 527 -1.50 -14.22 13.26
N LYS A 528 -2.00 -15.01 14.21
CA LYS A 528 -1.16 -15.91 15.01
C LYS A 528 -0.42 -16.90 14.12
N ALA A 529 0.84 -17.16 14.44
CA ALA A 529 1.64 -18.18 13.77
C ALA A 529 1.21 -19.59 14.21
N LEU A 530 1.35 -20.55 13.30
CA LEU A 530 1.09 -21.96 13.63
C LEU A 530 2.23 -22.52 14.49
N ALA A 531 1.87 -23.15 15.60
CA ALA A 531 2.78 -23.92 16.43
C ALA A 531 2.52 -25.42 16.24
N GLY A 532 3.58 -26.18 15.94
CA GLY A 532 3.54 -27.63 15.96
C GLY A 532 3.48 -28.14 17.41
N VAL A 533 2.67 -29.17 17.69
CA VAL A 533 2.56 -29.79 19.01
C VAL A 533 2.76 -31.30 18.86
N LEU A 534 3.63 -31.88 19.68
CA LEU A 534 3.88 -33.32 19.74
C LEU A 534 3.60 -33.84 21.16
N LEU A 535 2.75 -34.87 21.25
CA LEU A 535 2.39 -35.52 22.51
C LEU A 535 3.30 -36.74 22.79
N GLY A 536 3.68 -36.93 24.05
CA GLY A 536 4.51 -38.03 24.55
C GLY A 536 4.00 -38.60 25.88
N SER A 537 4.67 -39.61 26.42
CA SER A 537 4.27 -40.32 27.66
C SER A 537 2.85 -40.88 27.62
N LEU A 538 2.48 -41.54 26.51
CA LEU A 538 1.11 -41.99 26.21
C LEU A 538 0.78 -43.41 26.69
N SER A 539 1.67 -44.05 27.46
CA SER A 539 1.46 -45.38 28.02
C SER A 539 2.03 -45.46 29.42
N ALA A 540 1.27 -46.02 30.35
CA ALA A 540 1.68 -46.23 31.74
C ALA A 540 1.13 -47.56 32.30
N THR A 541 1.78 -48.08 33.33
CA THR A 541 1.28 -49.21 34.12
C THR A 541 0.68 -48.67 35.41
N TYR A 542 -0.52 -49.14 35.76
CA TYR A 542 -1.24 -48.70 36.95
C TYR A 542 -0.46 -48.99 38.24
N ASP A 543 -0.11 -47.93 38.96
CA ASP A 543 0.59 -47.97 40.25
C ASP A 543 -0.17 -47.25 41.39
N GLY A 544 -1.33 -46.65 41.05
CA GLY A 544 -2.18 -45.85 41.94
C GLY A 544 -1.86 -44.35 41.96
N SER A 545 -0.98 -43.85 41.09
CA SER A 545 -0.63 -42.43 40.95
C SER A 545 -1.16 -41.79 39.66
N PRO A 546 -1.33 -40.44 39.60
CA PRO A 546 -1.75 -39.77 38.38
C PRO A 546 -0.67 -39.82 37.29
N HIS A 547 -1.04 -40.18 36.06
CA HIS A 547 -0.12 -40.25 34.93
C HIS A 547 -0.42 -39.15 33.91
N ALA A 548 0.52 -38.21 33.75
CA ALA A 548 0.40 -37.11 32.78
C ALA A 548 1.12 -37.43 31.47
N ALA A 549 0.46 -37.07 30.36
CA ALA A 549 1.12 -36.96 29.07
C ALA A 549 2.10 -35.78 29.07
N THR A 550 3.06 -35.79 28.15
CA THR A 550 3.98 -34.67 27.91
C THR A 550 3.67 -34.01 26.58
N ALA A 551 3.96 -32.72 26.44
CA ALA A 551 3.83 -31.99 25.19
C ALA A 551 5.11 -31.21 24.87
N THR A 552 5.54 -31.24 23.61
CA THR A 552 6.60 -30.37 23.09
C THR A 552 6.06 -29.54 21.94
N THR A 553 6.59 -28.32 21.78
CA THR A 553 6.13 -27.38 20.77
C THR A 553 7.24 -26.98 19.80
N ALA A 554 6.84 -26.56 18.59
CA ALA A 554 7.68 -25.89 17.62
C ALA A 554 7.02 -24.57 17.22
N PRO A 555 7.55 -23.39 17.60
CA PRO A 555 8.81 -23.18 18.35
C PRO A 555 8.79 -23.72 19.79
N PRO A 556 9.96 -24.02 20.38
CA PRO A 556 10.04 -24.60 21.71
C PRO A 556 9.67 -23.60 22.81
N GLY A 557 9.11 -24.09 23.91
CA GLY A 557 8.84 -23.30 25.12
C GLY A 557 7.47 -22.60 25.15
N LEU A 558 6.58 -22.89 24.20
CA LEU A 558 5.21 -22.38 24.25
C LEU A 558 4.41 -23.11 25.34
N ALA A 559 3.56 -22.37 26.05
CA ALA A 559 2.70 -22.96 27.06
C ALA A 559 1.62 -23.84 26.41
N VAL A 560 1.46 -25.06 26.91
CA VAL A 560 0.45 -26.02 26.44
C VAL A 560 -0.42 -26.43 27.60
N VAL A 561 -1.74 -26.36 27.40
CA VAL A 561 -2.73 -26.94 28.31
C VAL A 561 -3.06 -28.34 27.81
N LEU A 562 -2.95 -29.31 28.72
CA LEU A 562 -3.34 -30.70 28.49
C LEU A 562 -4.67 -30.96 29.19
N THR A 563 -5.56 -31.67 28.51
CA THR A 563 -6.77 -32.24 29.13
C THR A 563 -6.86 -33.74 28.83
N TYR A 564 -7.51 -34.45 29.74
CA TYR A 564 -7.69 -35.90 29.77
C TYR A 564 -9.18 -36.19 29.89
N ASP A 565 -9.81 -36.67 28.82
CA ASP A 565 -11.28 -36.83 28.74
C ASP A 565 -12.04 -35.53 29.10
N GLY A 566 -11.44 -34.37 28.78
CA GLY A 566 -11.95 -33.03 29.12
C GLY A 566 -11.61 -32.54 30.53
N SER A 567 -10.94 -33.34 31.37
CA SER A 567 -10.46 -32.95 32.70
C SER A 567 -9.03 -32.37 32.65
N PRO A 568 -8.67 -31.35 33.43
CA PRO A 568 -7.28 -30.88 33.55
C PRO A 568 -6.40 -31.81 34.41
N ASP A 569 -7.02 -32.67 35.22
CA ASP A 569 -6.31 -33.55 36.14
C ASP A 569 -5.86 -34.84 35.43
N PRO A 570 -4.58 -35.25 35.55
CA PRO A 570 -4.11 -36.49 34.95
C PRO A 570 -4.85 -37.72 35.49
N PRO A 571 -5.20 -38.69 34.64
CA PRO A 571 -5.93 -39.88 35.05
C PRO A 571 -5.08 -40.79 35.94
N THR A 572 -5.74 -41.40 36.91
CA THR A 572 -5.17 -42.44 37.82
C THR A 572 -5.71 -43.83 37.49
N SER A 573 -6.96 -43.92 37.06
CA SER A 573 -7.64 -45.19 36.79
C SER A 573 -7.05 -45.90 35.57
N PRO A 574 -7.04 -47.25 35.54
CA PRO A 574 -6.76 -47.98 34.31
C PRO A 574 -7.80 -47.69 33.25
N GLY A 575 -7.38 -47.72 31.99
CA GLY A 575 -8.24 -47.44 30.85
C GLY A 575 -7.54 -46.66 29.74
N THR A 576 -8.38 -46.12 28.87
CA THR A 576 -8.00 -45.34 27.69
C THR A 576 -8.54 -43.94 27.88
N HIS A 577 -7.65 -42.95 27.91
CA HIS A 577 -7.97 -41.54 28.16
C HIS A 577 -7.62 -40.70 26.94
N ALA A 578 -8.57 -39.93 26.43
CA ALA A 578 -8.33 -38.98 25.34
C ALA A 578 -7.48 -37.82 25.86
N VAL A 579 -6.34 -37.56 25.21
CA VAL A 579 -5.45 -36.44 25.54
C VAL A 579 -5.59 -35.36 24.48
N GLU A 580 -5.95 -34.15 24.90
CA GLU A 580 -5.96 -32.97 24.03
C GLU A 580 -4.94 -31.94 24.54
N ALA A 581 -4.09 -31.46 23.63
CA ALA A 581 -3.12 -30.40 23.86
C ALA A 581 -3.51 -29.15 23.08
N VAL A 582 -3.56 -28.00 23.76
CA VAL A 582 -3.82 -26.70 23.13
C VAL A 582 -2.74 -25.71 23.55
N VAL A 583 -2.12 -25.04 22.59
CA VAL A 583 -1.16 -23.96 22.82
C VAL A 583 -1.91 -22.73 23.34
N VAL A 584 -1.45 -22.20 24.46
CA VAL A 584 -1.97 -20.96 25.06
C VAL A 584 -0.90 -19.90 24.94
N ASP A 585 -0.93 -19.18 23.82
CA ASP A 585 0.04 -18.11 23.52
C ASP A 585 -0.64 -16.92 22.84
N ALA A 586 -0.10 -15.72 23.06
CA ALA A 586 -0.61 -14.49 22.47
C ALA A 586 -0.36 -14.41 20.96
N ASN A 587 0.71 -15.03 20.47
CA ASN A 587 1.20 -14.93 19.10
C ASN A 587 1.16 -16.26 18.33
N TYR A 588 1.03 -17.38 19.04
CA TYR A 588 0.96 -18.71 18.42
C TYR A 588 -0.39 -19.41 18.65
N VAL A 589 -0.76 -20.27 17.71
CA VAL A 589 -1.89 -21.20 17.83
C VAL A 589 -1.46 -22.59 17.37
N GLY A 590 -1.82 -23.62 18.14
CA GLY A 590 -1.46 -25.00 17.87
C GLY A 590 -2.26 -25.96 18.73
N SER A 591 -2.51 -27.16 18.23
CA SER A 591 -3.15 -28.22 19.01
C SER A 591 -2.75 -29.61 18.51
N ALA A 592 -2.87 -30.60 19.37
CA ALA A 592 -2.69 -32.02 19.04
C ALA A 592 -3.61 -32.88 19.92
N SER A 593 -3.96 -34.06 19.43
CA SER A 593 -4.77 -35.03 20.17
C SER A 593 -4.13 -36.43 20.11
N ALA A 594 -4.18 -37.16 21.21
CA ALA A 594 -3.71 -38.55 21.29
C ALA A 594 -4.51 -39.33 22.35
N THR A 595 -4.03 -40.53 22.69
CA THR A 595 -4.66 -41.39 23.69
C THR A 595 -3.60 -41.86 24.68
N LEU A 596 -3.84 -41.65 25.97
CA LEU A 596 -3.05 -42.20 27.08
C LEU A 596 -3.69 -43.51 27.53
N VAL A 597 -2.90 -44.59 27.55
CA VAL A 597 -3.35 -45.91 28.01
C VAL A 597 -2.69 -46.23 29.36
N ILE A 598 -3.51 -46.48 30.38
CA ILE A 598 -3.07 -46.95 31.69
C ILE A 598 -3.51 -48.41 31.84
N SER A 599 -2.56 -49.34 31.89
CA SER A 599 -2.84 -50.79 31.92
C SER A 599 -2.56 -51.39 33.29
N THR A 600 -3.38 -52.33 33.73
CA THR A 600 -3.06 -53.21 34.86
C THR A 600 -2.14 -54.35 34.42
N THR A 601 -1.46 -54.99 35.39
CA THR A 601 -0.63 -56.17 35.13
C THR A 601 -1.47 -57.36 34.70
N ALA A 602 -2.68 -57.48 35.22
CA ALA A 602 -3.65 -58.45 34.75
C ALA A 602 -5.04 -57.83 34.63
N LEU A 603 -5.72 -58.10 33.53
CA LEU A 603 -7.10 -57.75 33.26
C LEU A 603 -7.88 -59.04 33.00
N VAL A 604 -8.86 -59.35 33.85
CA VAL A 604 -9.58 -60.63 33.81
C VAL A 604 -11.08 -60.45 33.76
N GLN A 605 -11.76 -61.28 32.98
CA GLN A 605 -13.22 -61.20 32.85
C GLN A 605 -13.91 -61.71 34.13
N HIS A 606 -13.45 -62.84 34.65
CA HIS A 606 -14.03 -63.58 35.77
C HIS A 606 -13.10 -63.67 36.99
N ALA A 607 -13.66 -64.02 38.15
CA ALA A 607 -12.91 -64.09 39.40
C ALA A 607 -11.68 -65.01 39.26
N PRO A 608 -10.48 -64.53 39.65
CA PRO A 608 -9.25 -65.29 39.52
C PRO A 608 -9.12 -66.34 40.63
N THR A 609 -8.31 -67.37 40.37
CA THR A 609 -7.83 -68.32 41.41
C THR A 609 -6.38 -68.00 41.74
N LEU A 610 -6.14 -67.42 42.91
CA LEU A 610 -4.83 -66.92 43.32
C LEU A 610 -4.24 -67.73 44.48
N ASN A 611 -3.19 -68.49 44.17
CA ASN A 611 -2.39 -69.28 45.12
C ASN A 611 -0.90 -68.92 45.08
N GLY A 612 -0.42 -68.29 44.01
CA GLY A 612 0.98 -67.87 43.80
C GLY A 612 1.18 -66.36 43.84
N ARG A 613 2.21 -65.87 43.13
CA ARG A 613 2.62 -64.46 43.19
C ARG A 613 2.14 -63.65 41.97
N LEU A 614 1.55 -62.50 42.21
CA LEU A 614 1.27 -61.45 41.24
C LEU A 614 1.98 -60.18 41.72
N ASN A 615 3.12 -59.86 41.10
CA ASN A 615 3.85 -58.64 41.35
C ASN A 615 3.32 -57.53 40.42
N GLY A 616 2.28 -56.85 40.85
CA GLY A 616 1.53 -55.88 40.04
C GLY A 616 0.07 -55.76 40.49
N SER A 617 -0.75 -55.10 39.67
CA SER A 617 -2.18 -54.88 39.94
C SER A 617 -3.05 -55.73 39.03
N LEU A 618 -4.21 -56.14 39.54
CA LEU A 618 -5.17 -57.01 38.86
C LEU A 618 -6.54 -56.34 38.82
N GLU A 619 -7.16 -56.32 37.66
CA GLU A 619 -8.52 -55.84 37.48
C GLU A 619 -9.46 -56.97 37.06
N VAL A 620 -10.55 -57.13 37.79
CA VAL A 620 -11.61 -58.13 37.52
C VAL A 620 -12.82 -57.41 36.97
N GLN A 621 -13.36 -57.82 35.83
CA GLN A 621 -14.47 -57.14 35.16
C GLN A 621 -15.85 -57.54 35.69
N SER A 622 -15.99 -58.73 36.30
CA SER A 622 -17.26 -59.23 36.84
C SER A 622 -17.30 -59.18 38.38
N GLY A 623 -18.50 -58.96 38.92
CA GLY A 623 -18.77 -58.95 40.36
C GLY A 623 -18.85 -60.34 40.97
N GLU A 624 -17.76 -61.10 40.89
CA GLU A 624 -17.68 -62.47 41.36
C GLU A 624 -16.82 -62.59 42.62
N SER A 625 -17.19 -63.52 43.51
CA SER A 625 -16.43 -63.69 44.76
C SER A 625 -15.01 -64.19 44.47
N THR A 626 -14.03 -63.43 44.92
CA THR A 626 -12.60 -63.69 44.69
C THR A 626 -11.95 -64.17 45.99
N THR A 627 -11.14 -65.22 45.91
CA THR A 627 -10.43 -65.78 47.07
C THR A 627 -8.92 -65.78 46.85
N LEU A 628 -8.19 -65.17 47.79
CA LEU A 628 -6.73 -65.25 47.89
C LEU A 628 -6.38 -66.27 48.98
N ASN A 629 -5.72 -67.36 48.60
CA ASN A 629 -5.34 -68.40 49.55
C ASN A 629 -4.04 -68.06 50.30
N GLY A 630 -3.72 -68.80 51.37
CA GLY A 630 -2.68 -68.43 52.34
C GLY A 630 -1.25 -68.23 51.83
N GLY A 631 -0.94 -68.62 50.59
CA GLY A 631 0.35 -68.37 49.93
C GLY A 631 0.31 -67.31 48.81
N ALA A 632 -0.86 -66.71 48.55
CA ALA A 632 -1.05 -65.74 47.48
C ALA A 632 -0.45 -64.37 47.84
N LEU A 633 0.22 -63.73 46.89
CA LEU A 633 0.75 -62.38 47.02
C LEU A 633 0.32 -61.55 45.82
N VAL A 634 -0.34 -60.42 46.05
CA VAL A 634 -0.62 -59.36 45.07
C VAL A 634 0.05 -58.09 45.59
N SER A 635 1.14 -57.66 44.95
CA SER A 635 1.92 -56.50 45.43
C SER A 635 1.28 -55.15 45.12
N GLY A 636 0.45 -55.09 44.07
CA GLY A 636 -0.39 -53.94 43.72
C GLY A 636 -1.83 -54.12 44.18
N ASP A 637 -2.74 -53.44 43.49
CA ASP A 637 -4.14 -53.38 43.90
C ASP A 637 -5.00 -54.41 43.17
N LEU A 638 -6.06 -54.85 43.84
CA LEU A 638 -7.13 -55.63 43.25
C LEU A 638 -8.31 -54.72 42.95
N LEU A 639 -8.52 -54.43 41.67
CA LEU A 639 -9.58 -53.59 41.13
C LEU A 639 -10.82 -54.45 40.82
N VAL A 640 -11.98 -54.06 41.35
CA VAL A 640 -13.23 -54.84 41.24
C VAL A 640 -14.47 -53.94 41.10
N PRO A 641 -15.50 -54.37 40.34
CA PRO A 641 -16.70 -53.57 40.11
C PRO A 641 -17.63 -53.58 41.32
N GLY A 642 -18.40 -52.52 41.54
CA GLY A 642 -19.40 -52.52 42.62
C GLY A 642 -18.80 -52.47 44.02
N SER A 643 -19.53 -52.96 45.02
CA SER A 643 -19.16 -52.82 46.44
C SER A 643 -19.13 -54.18 47.16
N PRO A 644 -18.08 -55.01 46.95
CA PRO A 644 -17.95 -56.26 47.66
C PRO A 644 -17.68 -56.07 49.15
N THR A 645 -17.97 -57.11 49.92
CA THR A 645 -17.51 -57.20 51.32
C THR A 645 -16.13 -57.87 51.35
N VAL A 646 -15.17 -57.22 52.01
CA VAL A 646 -13.84 -57.81 52.23
C VAL A 646 -13.86 -58.65 53.50
N ARG A 647 -13.51 -59.93 53.39
CA ARG A 647 -13.46 -60.88 54.51
C ARG A 647 -12.02 -61.32 54.75
N LEU A 648 -11.50 -61.01 55.93
CA LEU A 648 -10.18 -61.47 56.38
C LEU A 648 -10.35 -62.73 57.22
N ASN A 649 -9.70 -63.82 56.82
CA ASN A 649 -9.79 -65.12 57.47
C ASN A 649 -8.39 -65.62 57.85
N GLY A 650 -7.95 -65.31 59.07
CA GLY A 650 -6.58 -65.56 59.55
C GLY A 650 -5.84 -64.24 59.83
N GLN A 651 -4.59 -64.14 59.40
CA GLN A 651 -3.74 -62.96 59.58
C GLN A 651 -3.09 -62.54 58.24
N PRO A 652 -3.89 -62.13 57.23
CA PRO A 652 -3.35 -61.65 55.96
C PRO A 652 -2.71 -60.26 56.11
N VAL A 653 -1.79 -59.92 55.22
CA VAL A 653 -1.26 -58.55 55.07
C VAL A 653 -2.15 -57.80 54.08
N TYR A 654 -2.91 -56.81 54.57
CA TYR A 654 -3.90 -56.08 53.79
C TYR A 654 -3.82 -54.57 54.07
N GLY A 655 -3.62 -53.76 53.03
CA GLY A 655 -3.48 -52.30 53.17
C GLY A 655 -4.80 -51.52 53.20
N GLY A 656 -5.94 -52.14 52.87
CA GLY A 656 -7.26 -51.53 53.01
C GLY A 656 -8.09 -51.47 51.72
N THR A 657 -9.28 -50.86 51.82
CA THR A 657 -10.25 -50.73 50.72
C THR A 657 -10.42 -49.26 50.34
N PHE A 658 -10.41 -48.96 49.04
CA PHE A 658 -10.71 -47.65 48.49
C PHE A 658 -11.89 -47.72 47.51
N ASP A 659 -12.67 -46.64 47.45
CA ASP A 659 -13.73 -46.48 46.46
C ASP A 659 -13.17 -45.73 45.25
N GLY A 660 -13.30 -46.32 44.06
CA GLY A 660 -13.16 -45.64 42.77
C GLY A 660 -14.42 -44.85 42.41
N SER A 661 -14.43 -44.30 41.19
CA SER A 661 -15.51 -43.44 40.66
C SER A 661 -16.73 -44.19 40.11
N GLY A 662 -16.63 -45.51 39.95
CA GLY A 662 -17.63 -46.31 39.26
C GLY A 662 -18.86 -46.67 40.09
N SER A 663 -19.67 -47.55 39.52
CA SER A 663 -20.94 -47.96 40.13
C SER A 663 -20.77 -48.65 41.49
N VAL A 664 -21.72 -48.42 42.40
CA VAL A 664 -21.85 -49.16 43.67
C VAL A 664 -22.27 -50.62 43.46
N ALA A 665 -22.88 -50.95 42.31
CA ALA A 665 -23.30 -52.29 41.93
C ALA A 665 -22.27 -52.94 40.99
N PRO A 666 -22.10 -54.28 41.03
CA PRO A 666 -22.85 -55.26 41.80
C PRO A 666 -22.50 -55.27 43.31
N VAL A 667 -23.45 -55.73 44.12
CA VAL A 667 -23.30 -55.93 45.58
C VAL A 667 -23.56 -57.39 45.92
N GLY A 668 -23.18 -57.84 47.12
CA GLY A 668 -23.49 -59.19 47.60
C GLY A 668 -22.46 -60.27 47.27
N TYR A 669 -21.30 -59.89 46.71
CA TYR A 669 -20.15 -60.79 46.54
C TYR A 669 -18.99 -60.40 47.48
N THR A 670 -18.02 -61.30 47.65
CA THR A 670 -16.98 -61.17 48.66
C THR A 670 -15.57 -61.24 48.07
N VAL A 671 -14.65 -60.45 48.64
CA VAL A 671 -13.20 -60.63 48.44
C VAL A 671 -12.65 -61.24 49.72
N THR A 672 -12.26 -62.51 49.67
CA THR A 672 -11.80 -63.27 50.85
C THR A 672 -10.27 -63.43 50.83
N LEU A 673 -9.60 -63.00 51.90
CA LEU A 673 -8.16 -63.18 52.10
C LEU A 673 -7.95 -64.22 53.20
N ASN A 674 -7.41 -65.38 52.85
CA ASN A 674 -7.17 -66.48 53.77
C ASN A 674 -5.71 -66.51 54.26
N GLY A 675 -5.48 -66.96 55.49
CA GLY A 675 -4.16 -67.33 56.01
C GLY A 675 -3.16 -66.16 56.00
N GLY A 676 -2.01 -66.37 55.35
CA GLY A 676 -0.93 -65.38 55.18
C GLY A 676 -0.93 -64.67 53.82
N ALA A 677 -2.08 -64.58 53.14
CA ALA A 677 -2.18 -63.86 51.87
C ALA A 677 -1.75 -62.39 52.02
N THR A 678 -1.15 -61.82 50.96
CA THR A 678 -0.77 -60.40 50.90
C THR A 678 -1.50 -59.71 49.75
N LEU A 679 -2.11 -58.56 50.02
CA LEU A 679 -2.76 -57.69 49.03
C LEU A 679 -2.56 -56.23 49.45
N ARG A 680 -2.12 -55.36 48.54
CA ARG A 680 -1.96 -53.92 48.83
C ARG A 680 -3.32 -53.31 49.14
N HIS A 681 -4.20 -53.16 48.17
CA HIS A 681 -5.57 -52.69 48.41
C HIS A 681 -6.61 -53.44 47.59
N VAL A 682 -7.87 -53.33 48.03
CA VAL A 682 -9.02 -53.53 47.14
C VAL A 682 -9.49 -52.16 46.70
N VAL A 683 -9.46 -51.89 45.39
CA VAL A 683 -10.10 -50.71 44.81
C VAL A 683 -11.43 -51.19 44.25
N ARG A 684 -12.51 -50.85 44.95
CA ARG A 684 -13.87 -51.24 44.54
C ARG A 684 -14.54 -50.10 43.77
N ARG A 685 -15.64 -50.37 43.08
CA ARG A 685 -16.33 -49.42 42.19
C ARG A 685 -15.44 -48.97 41.03
N THR A 686 -14.81 -49.93 40.36
CA THR A 686 -14.08 -49.66 39.13
C THR A 686 -15.01 -49.77 37.95
N ASP A 687 -14.88 -48.86 36.99
CA ASP A 687 -15.63 -48.91 35.74
C ASP A 687 -15.09 -50.02 34.85
N PRO A 688 -15.95 -50.77 34.13
CA PRO A 688 -15.48 -51.83 33.25
C PRO A 688 -14.58 -51.29 32.13
N VAL A 689 -13.42 -51.94 31.93
CA VAL A 689 -12.52 -51.67 30.82
C VAL A 689 -12.92 -52.54 29.63
N ALA A 690 -12.90 -51.98 28.42
CA ALA A 690 -13.22 -52.69 27.20
C ALA A 690 -12.30 -53.92 27.03
N PHE A 691 -12.91 -55.11 26.99
CA PHE A 691 -12.16 -56.35 26.84
C PHE A 691 -11.77 -56.57 25.37
N PRO A 692 -10.49 -56.84 25.05
CA PRO A 692 -10.04 -56.97 23.67
C PRO A 692 -10.59 -58.24 23.01
N SER A 693 -10.80 -58.19 21.69
CA SER A 693 -11.10 -59.38 20.88
C SER A 693 -9.86 -59.82 20.10
N VAL A 694 -9.58 -61.12 20.06
CA VAL A 694 -8.51 -61.67 19.21
C VAL A 694 -9.15 -62.43 18.05
N ALA A 695 -8.89 -61.99 16.82
CA ALA A 695 -9.37 -62.68 15.62
C ALA A 695 -8.57 -63.97 15.38
N PRO A 696 -9.21 -65.07 14.91
CA PRO A 696 -8.50 -66.25 14.47
C PRO A 696 -7.47 -65.92 13.37
N PRO A 697 -6.23 -66.44 13.47
CA PRO A 697 -5.23 -66.22 12.43
C PRO A 697 -5.67 -66.89 11.12
N PRO A 698 -5.26 -66.36 9.95
CA PRO A 698 -5.50 -67.01 8.67
C PRO A 698 -4.96 -68.44 8.61
N LEU A 699 -5.54 -69.28 7.75
CA LEU A 699 -4.97 -70.60 7.46
C LEU A 699 -3.64 -70.46 6.70
N PRO A 700 -2.65 -71.33 6.95
CA PRO A 700 -1.37 -71.29 6.25
C PRO A 700 -1.56 -71.57 4.75
N ALA A 701 -0.90 -70.75 3.91
CA ALA A 701 -0.85 -70.96 2.47
C ALA A 701 0.15 -72.06 2.06
N GLY A 702 1.11 -72.36 2.93
CA GLY A 702 2.07 -73.44 2.72
C GLY A 702 1.39 -74.81 2.63
N THR A 703 1.98 -75.72 1.87
CA THR A 703 1.45 -77.07 1.62
C THR A 703 2.35 -78.18 2.19
N ARG A 704 3.57 -77.84 2.62
CA ARG A 704 4.59 -78.82 3.05
C ARG A 704 4.68 -78.91 4.56
N ASP A 705 4.66 -80.11 5.10
CA ASP A 705 5.07 -80.35 6.49
C ASP A 705 6.55 -80.78 6.50
N VAL A 706 7.38 -80.06 7.24
CA VAL A 706 8.84 -80.22 7.26
C VAL A 706 9.27 -80.70 8.64
N VAL A 707 10.16 -81.69 8.67
CA VAL A 707 10.75 -82.24 9.92
C VAL A 707 12.26 -82.17 9.83
N LEU A 708 12.89 -81.46 10.77
CA LEU A 708 14.34 -81.39 10.93
C LEU A 708 14.77 -82.25 12.12
N ASN A 709 15.83 -83.01 11.95
CA ASN A 709 16.34 -84.03 12.86
C ASN A 709 17.80 -83.79 13.31
N ALA A 710 18.53 -82.91 12.65
CA ALA A 710 19.94 -82.64 12.94
C ALA A 710 20.32 -81.17 12.71
N PRO A 711 21.41 -80.67 13.32
CA PRO A 711 21.92 -79.33 13.07
C PRO A 711 22.23 -79.09 11.59
N GLY A 712 21.95 -77.88 11.12
CA GLY A 712 22.32 -77.43 9.77
C GLY A 712 21.46 -77.98 8.64
N GLN A 713 20.39 -78.73 8.93
CA GLN A 713 19.41 -79.11 7.91
C GLN A 713 18.62 -77.88 7.44
N ASP A 714 18.57 -77.69 6.13
CA ASP A 714 17.85 -76.57 5.50
C ASP A 714 16.34 -76.89 5.42
N PRO A 715 15.46 -76.08 6.03
CA PRO A 715 14.00 -76.24 5.87
C PRO A 715 13.51 -75.91 4.45
N GLY A 716 14.33 -75.24 3.63
CA GLY A 716 13.98 -74.71 2.32
C GLY A 716 13.13 -73.45 2.42
N ASP A 717 12.38 -73.15 1.36
CA ASP A 717 11.54 -71.95 1.30
C ASP A 717 10.38 -72.01 2.30
N PHE A 718 10.46 -71.15 3.33
CA PHE A 718 9.45 -71.00 4.38
C PHE A 718 8.06 -70.61 3.87
N ALA A 719 7.94 -69.97 2.70
CA ALA A 719 6.64 -69.64 2.12
C ALA A 719 5.85 -70.90 1.73
N THR A 720 6.54 -72.03 1.48
CA THR A 720 5.92 -73.30 1.12
C THR A 720 5.57 -74.17 2.32
N ILE A 721 6.04 -73.82 3.52
CA ILE A 721 5.91 -74.64 4.73
C ILE A 721 4.57 -74.37 5.41
N ARG A 722 3.78 -75.43 5.52
CA ARG A 722 2.58 -75.50 6.35
C ARG A 722 2.95 -75.73 7.81
N SER A 723 3.67 -76.79 8.14
CA SER A 723 4.05 -77.12 9.52
C SER A 723 5.53 -77.42 9.60
N LEU A 724 6.16 -77.08 10.72
CA LEU A 724 7.58 -77.29 10.93
C LEU A 724 7.82 -77.96 12.28
N THR A 725 8.49 -79.10 12.26
CA THR A 725 8.88 -79.84 13.46
C THR A 725 10.40 -79.89 13.57
N LEU A 726 10.94 -79.41 14.69
CA LEU A 726 12.34 -79.54 15.08
C LEU A 726 12.45 -80.64 16.13
N ASN A 727 13.06 -81.78 15.78
CA ASN A 727 13.39 -82.81 16.75
C ASN A 727 14.59 -82.40 17.62
N GLY A 728 14.85 -83.14 18.70
CA GLY A 728 15.96 -82.86 19.61
C GLY A 728 17.31 -82.84 18.88
N GLY A 729 18.18 -81.91 19.24
CA GLY A 729 19.52 -81.74 18.69
C GLY A 729 19.61 -80.86 17.45
N VAL A 730 18.51 -80.28 16.93
CA VAL A 730 18.54 -79.38 15.75
C VAL A 730 19.12 -78.01 16.10
N GLY A 731 18.91 -77.55 17.33
CA GLY A 731 19.30 -76.22 17.79
C GLY A 731 18.29 -75.12 17.42
N PRO A 732 18.63 -73.84 17.65
CA PRO A 732 17.73 -72.73 17.38
C PRO A 732 17.67 -72.41 15.88
N LEU A 733 16.46 -72.24 15.35
CA LEU A 733 16.21 -71.93 13.95
C LEU A 733 15.47 -70.59 13.81
N PRO A 734 16.01 -69.60 13.08
CA PRO A 734 15.28 -68.40 12.69
C PRO A 734 14.07 -68.74 11.81
N VAL A 735 12.91 -68.22 12.17
CA VAL A 735 11.67 -68.37 11.39
C VAL A 735 11.23 -66.99 10.91
N PRO A 736 11.11 -66.76 9.59
CA PRO A 736 10.55 -65.53 9.04
C PRO A 736 9.12 -65.27 9.51
N ALA A 737 8.72 -63.99 9.59
CA ALA A 737 7.34 -63.61 9.83
C ALA A 737 6.41 -64.24 8.78
N GLY A 738 5.26 -64.76 9.19
CA GLY A 738 4.40 -65.52 8.28
C GLY A 738 3.24 -66.24 8.97
N THR A 739 2.48 -66.98 8.15
CA THR A 739 1.34 -67.77 8.60
C THR A 739 1.64 -69.26 8.47
N TYR A 740 1.60 -69.98 9.58
CA TYR A 740 1.94 -71.38 9.69
C TYR A 740 0.81 -72.19 10.36
N GLY A 741 0.79 -73.48 10.07
CA GLY A 741 -0.04 -74.48 10.73
C GLY A 741 0.49 -74.73 12.14
N VAL A 742 1.25 -75.81 12.29
CA VAL A 742 1.83 -76.19 13.60
C VAL A 742 3.33 -75.98 13.60
N LEU A 743 3.84 -75.24 14.57
CA LEU A 743 5.26 -75.16 14.88
C LEU A 743 5.56 -76.00 16.12
N THR A 744 6.40 -77.03 15.97
CA THR A 744 6.77 -77.95 17.04
C THR A 744 8.28 -77.92 17.23
N ALA A 745 8.76 -77.70 18.46
CA ALA A 745 10.17 -77.86 18.81
C ALA A 745 10.31 -78.81 20.01
N ASN A 746 11.25 -79.74 19.92
CA ASN A 746 11.52 -80.77 20.92
C ASN A 746 12.99 -80.71 21.39
N GLY A 747 13.27 -81.13 22.62
CA GLY A 747 14.64 -81.24 23.11
C GLY A 747 15.28 -79.86 23.33
N ASP A 748 16.57 -79.74 23.01
CA ASP A 748 17.36 -78.50 23.06
C ASP A 748 17.19 -77.56 21.85
N SER A 749 16.26 -77.88 20.94
CA SER A 749 15.93 -77.09 19.75
C SER A 749 15.04 -75.89 20.04
N GLY A 750 14.81 -75.02 19.06
CA GLY A 750 13.93 -73.85 19.28
C GLY A 750 13.73 -72.96 18.07
N PHE A 751 12.84 -71.97 18.20
CA PHE A 751 12.57 -70.98 17.18
C PHE A 751 13.12 -69.60 17.59
N ILE A 752 13.68 -68.86 16.65
CA ILE A 752 14.05 -67.44 16.82
C ILE A 752 13.09 -66.61 15.97
N LEU A 753 12.34 -65.71 16.62
CA LEU A 753 11.39 -64.81 15.99
C LEU A 753 11.80 -63.34 16.12
N GLY A 754 11.36 -62.53 15.18
CA GLY A 754 11.63 -61.08 15.14
C GLY A 754 12.90 -60.72 14.38
N VAL A 755 13.14 -59.41 14.24
CA VAL A 755 14.28 -58.84 13.53
C VAL A 755 15.04 -57.91 14.47
N SER A 756 16.35 -58.13 14.60
CA SER A 756 17.22 -57.30 15.44
C SER A 756 17.24 -55.84 14.98
N GLY A 757 17.01 -54.91 15.90
CA GLY A 757 16.98 -53.46 15.66
C GLY A 757 15.70 -52.93 15.03
N ALA A 758 14.68 -53.77 14.80
CA ALA A 758 13.40 -53.31 14.26
C ALA A 758 12.56 -52.56 15.31
N THR A 759 11.89 -51.49 14.88
CA THR A 759 10.90 -50.75 15.70
C THR A 759 9.45 -51.15 15.39
N THR A 760 9.23 -51.84 14.26
CA THR A 760 7.92 -52.38 13.86
C THR A 760 7.81 -53.87 14.17
N PRO A 761 6.68 -54.35 14.74
CA PRO A 761 6.52 -55.77 15.06
C PRO A 761 6.49 -56.72 13.86
N ALA A 762 7.22 -57.83 13.96
CA ALA A 762 7.12 -58.97 13.06
C ALA A 762 5.90 -59.83 13.43
N VAL A 763 5.06 -60.16 12.45
CA VAL A 763 3.77 -60.84 12.68
C VAL A 763 3.85 -62.33 12.37
N TYR A 764 3.46 -63.16 13.33
CA TYR A 764 3.44 -64.62 13.25
C TYR A 764 2.03 -65.12 13.55
N ASN A 765 1.44 -65.85 12.62
CA ASN A 765 0.09 -66.39 12.71
C ASN A 765 0.18 -67.92 12.72
N LEU A 766 -0.10 -68.57 13.85
CA LEU A 766 0.03 -70.03 13.98
C LEU A 766 -1.31 -70.67 14.31
N GLN A 767 -1.57 -71.84 13.74
CA GLN A 767 -2.70 -72.68 14.17
C GLN A 767 -2.40 -73.35 15.53
N ALA A 768 -1.14 -73.76 15.76
CA ALA A 768 -0.68 -74.21 17.08
C ALA A 768 0.84 -74.03 17.27
N LEU A 769 1.26 -73.88 18.53
CA LEU A 769 2.67 -73.87 18.95
C LEU A 769 2.89 -74.93 20.03
N ALA A 770 3.87 -75.80 19.83
CA ALA A 770 4.27 -76.83 20.77
C ALA A 770 5.77 -76.74 21.09
N LEU A 771 6.10 -76.47 22.35
CA LEU A 771 7.49 -76.47 22.85
C LEU A 771 7.64 -77.57 23.90
N ASN A 772 8.46 -78.58 23.59
CA ASN A 772 8.60 -79.80 24.39
C ASN A 772 10.05 -80.04 24.82
N GLY A 773 10.25 -80.62 26.00
CA GLY A 773 11.54 -81.23 26.38
C GLY A 773 12.75 -80.29 26.40
N GLY A 774 12.61 -79.05 26.88
CA GLY A 774 13.70 -78.05 26.95
C GLY A 774 13.72 -77.03 25.82
N ALA A 775 12.80 -77.14 24.85
CA ALA A 775 12.82 -76.32 23.64
C ALA A 775 12.49 -74.86 23.92
N ARG A 776 13.07 -73.91 23.17
CA ARG A 776 12.91 -72.46 23.46
C ARG A 776 12.31 -71.66 22.31
N LEU A 777 11.60 -70.59 22.66
CA LEU A 777 11.17 -69.54 21.74
C LEU A 777 11.92 -68.25 22.07
N GLN A 778 12.87 -67.84 21.24
CA GLN A 778 13.66 -66.62 21.44
C GLN A 778 13.11 -65.48 20.59
N VAL A 779 13.08 -64.27 21.15
CA VAL A 779 12.63 -63.05 20.45
C VAL A 779 13.78 -62.04 20.37
N VAL A 780 14.08 -61.55 19.16
CA VAL A 780 15.21 -60.63 18.89
C VAL A 780 14.79 -59.23 18.42
N GLY A 781 13.50 -58.93 18.47
CA GLY A 781 12.89 -57.62 18.20
C GLY A 781 11.38 -57.72 18.40
N PRO A 782 10.58 -56.65 18.20
CA PRO A 782 9.15 -56.69 18.44
C PRO A 782 8.43 -57.77 17.59
N VAL A 783 7.54 -58.54 18.22
CA VAL A 783 6.85 -59.72 17.68
C VAL A 783 5.40 -59.74 18.14
N ILE A 784 4.48 -59.92 17.18
CA ILE A 784 3.09 -60.29 17.45
C ILE A 784 2.90 -61.75 17.05
N LEU A 785 2.56 -62.59 18.00
CA LEU A 785 2.29 -64.01 17.83
C LEU A 785 0.80 -64.29 18.08
N THR A 786 0.06 -64.60 17.02
CA THR A 786 -1.36 -64.96 17.09
C THR A 786 -1.54 -66.47 16.98
N LEU A 787 -2.22 -67.10 17.94
CA LEU A 787 -2.52 -68.53 18.02
C LEU A 787 -4.01 -68.77 17.79
N ALA A 788 -4.36 -69.70 16.89
CA ALA A 788 -5.77 -70.04 16.63
C ALA A 788 -6.42 -70.72 17.83
N HIS A 789 -5.67 -71.59 18.51
CA HIS A 789 -6.13 -72.40 19.64
C HIS A 789 -5.22 -72.24 20.85
N GLY A 790 -5.71 -72.69 22.01
CA GLY A 790 -4.97 -72.63 23.26
C GLY A 790 -3.62 -73.36 23.18
N ALA A 791 -2.66 -72.88 23.96
CA ALA A 791 -1.30 -73.42 23.97
C ALA A 791 -0.83 -73.77 25.39
N THR A 792 -0.01 -74.81 25.46
CA THR A 792 0.69 -75.22 26.68
C THR A 792 2.17 -75.02 26.47
N LEU A 793 2.78 -74.16 27.28
CA LEU A 793 4.20 -73.86 27.23
C LEU A 793 4.90 -74.62 28.36
N ASN A 794 5.83 -75.50 27.96
CA ASN A 794 6.65 -76.29 28.88
C ASN A 794 8.06 -75.74 29.06
N ALA A 795 8.36 -74.58 28.48
CA ALA A 795 9.72 -74.05 28.41
C ALA A 795 9.76 -72.53 28.22
N ALA A 796 10.97 -71.97 28.10
CA ALA A 796 11.20 -70.52 28.03
C ALA A 796 10.76 -69.94 26.67
N ALA A 797 10.01 -68.83 26.73
CA ALA A 797 9.55 -68.07 25.57
C ALA A 797 9.74 -66.55 25.77
N GLY A 798 10.21 -65.84 24.76
CA GLY A 798 10.41 -64.40 24.77
C GLY A 798 11.83 -63.95 25.13
N ASN A 799 11.96 -62.69 25.54
CA ASN A 799 13.23 -62.08 25.97
C ASN A 799 13.07 -61.44 27.37
N PRO A 800 13.77 -61.93 28.41
CA PRO A 800 13.65 -61.41 29.76
C PRO A 800 14.03 -59.94 29.94
N SER A 801 14.93 -59.42 29.10
CA SER A 801 15.33 -58.00 29.14
C SER A 801 14.39 -57.08 28.37
N HIS A 802 13.52 -57.67 27.53
CA HIS A 802 12.58 -56.95 26.66
C HIS A 802 11.22 -57.68 26.62
N PRO A 803 10.49 -57.77 27.75
CA PRO A 803 9.17 -58.40 27.77
C PRO A 803 8.16 -57.71 26.83
N GLU A 804 8.34 -56.43 26.51
CA GLU A 804 7.54 -55.66 25.55
C GLU A 804 7.67 -56.14 24.11
N TRP A 805 8.70 -56.94 23.78
CA TRP A 805 8.89 -57.44 22.41
C TRP A 805 7.97 -58.58 22.04
N LEU A 806 7.30 -59.27 22.97
CA LEU A 806 6.47 -60.41 22.62
C LEU A 806 5.02 -60.17 23.04
N SER A 807 4.11 -60.08 22.07
CA SER A 807 2.66 -60.12 22.29
C SER A 807 2.10 -61.45 21.80
N VAL A 808 1.59 -62.28 22.71
CA VAL A 808 0.94 -63.57 22.41
C VAL A 808 -0.58 -63.39 22.47
N ALA A 809 -1.23 -63.41 21.32
CA ALA A 809 -2.69 -63.34 21.21
C ALA A 809 -3.26 -64.74 20.96
N VAL A 810 -4.27 -65.17 21.72
CA VAL A 810 -4.92 -66.48 21.59
C VAL A 810 -6.39 -66.27 21.21
N ALA A 811 -6.77 -66.69 20.01
CA ALA A 811 -8.10 -66.46 19.45
C ALA A 811 -9.18 -67.34 20.09
N SER A 812 -8.87 -68.62 20.36
CA SER A 812 -9.76 -69.55 21.04
C SER A 812 -8.99 -70.43 22.01
N GLY A 813 -9.56 -70.76 23.16
CA GLY A 813 -8.86 -71.50 24.22
C GLY A 813 -7.89 -70.64 25.04
N GLY A 814 -7.23 -71.27 26.00
CA GLY A 814 -6.40 -70.61 27.01
C GLY A 814 -4.89 -70.81 26.83
N LEU A 815 -4.11 -70.22 27.73
CA LEU A 815 -2.65 -70.44 27.80
C LEU A 815 -2.29 -71.10 29.14
N THR A 816 -1.62 -72.24 29.09
CA THR A 816 -1.07 -72.89 30.29
C THR A 816 0.46 -72.81 30.29
N LEU A 817 1.04 -72.23 31.32
CA LEU A 817 2.48 -72.24 31.57
C LEU A 817 2.79 -73.28 32.64
N ASN A 818 3.50 -74.34 32.28
CA ASN A 818 3.82 -75.43 33.21
C ASN A 818 4.98 -75.08 34.17
N GLY A 819 5.12 -75.87 35.24
CA GLY A 819 6.16 -75.65 36.24
C GLY A 819 7.57 -75.68 35.63
N GLY A 820 8.39 -74.67 35.92
CA GLY A 820 9.73 -74.51 35.35
C GLY A 820 9.77 -73.78 33.99
N ALA A 821 8.63 -73.48 33.38
CA ALA A 821 8.56 -72.65 32.17
C ALA A 821 8.53 -71.15 32.51
N ALA A 822 9.03 -70.32 31.60
CA ALA A 822 9.06 -68.87 31.74
C ALA A 822 8.60 -68.17 30.46
N LEU A 823 7.73 -67.16 30.56
CA LEU A 823 7.30 -66.34 29.43
C LEU A 823 7.65 -64.87 29.71
N SER A 824 8.41 -64.24 28.83
CA SER A 824 8.64 -62.79 28.84
C SER A 824 7.87 -62.18 27.68
N GLY A 825 6.71 -61.60 27.96
CA GLY A 825 5.73 -61.21 26.96
C GLY A 825 4.37 -60.87 27.54
N PHE A 826 3.52 -60.25 26.73
CA PHE A 826 2.12 -59.95 27.04
C PHE A 826 1.22 -61.03 26.44
N VAL A 827 0.24 -61.51 27.21
CA VAL A 827 -0.71 -62.55 26.79
C VAL A 827 -2.10 -61.98 26.71
N THR A 828 -2.75 -62.12 25.56
CA THR A 828 -4.14 -61.72 25.34
C THR A 828 -4.95 -62.94 24.91
N ALA A 829 -5.69 -63.53 25.83
CA ALA A 829 -6.52 -64.73 25.62
C ALA A 829 -7.97 -64.48 26.09
N PRO A 830 -8.72 -63.60 25.40
CA PRO A 830 -9.94 -63.04 25.96
C PRO A 830 -11.09 -64.06 26.13
N ALA A 831 -11.06 -65.17 25.39
CA ALA A 831 -12.05 -66.23 25.47
C ALA A 831 -11.55 -67.48 26.23
N GLY A 832 -10.40 -67.39 26.92
CA GLY A 832 -9.77 -68.56 27.53
C GLY A 832 -9.04 -68.28 28.83
N ALA A 833 -8.86 -69.35 29.61
CA ALA A 833 -8.16 -69.28 30.90
C ALA A 833 -6.64 -69.21 30.72
N VAL A 834 -5.98 -68.33 31.47
CA VAL A 834 -4.51 -68.33 31.61
C VAL A 834 -4.14 -68.99 32.93
N VAL A 835 -3.38 -70.08 32.86
CA VAL A 835 -2.98 -70.88 34.01
C VAL A 835 -1.47 -70.82 34.17
N LEU A 836 -1.00 -70.25 35.28
CA LEU A 836 0.41 -70.05 35.58
C LEU A 836 0.87 -71.03 36.67
N ASN A 837 1.62 -72.05 36.27
CA ASN A 837 2.44 -72.88 37.15
C ASN A 837 3.93 -72.47 37.10
N GLY A 838 4.32 -71.72 36.07
CA GLY A 838 5.65 -71.11 35.89
C GLY A 838 5.63 -69.58 36.03
N ALA A 839 6.64 -68.89 35.51
CA ALA A 839 6.78 -67.43 35.66
C ALA A 839 6.47 -66.67 34.36
N LEU A 840 5.56 -65.70 34.42
CA LEU A 840 5.31 -64.73 33.35
C LEU A 840 5.85 -63.36 33.78
N THR A 841 6.62 -62.69 32.92
CA THR A 841 7.01 -61.28 33.07
C THR A 841 6.41 -60.49 31.92
N GLY A 842 5.50 -59.56 32.22
CA GLY A 842 4.66 -58.85 31.26
C GLY A 842 3.26 -58.63 31.80
N GLY A 843 2.26 -58.71 30.93
CA GLY A 843 0.85 -58.54 31.30
C GLY A 843 -0.06 -59.64 30.77
N VAL A 844 -1.23 -59.80 31.38
CA VAL A 844 -2.22 -60.80 30.97
C VAL A 844 -3.60 -60.18 30.81
N VAL A 845 -4.25 -60.42 29.68
CA VAL A 845 -5.67 -60.17 29.47
C VAL A 845 -6.36 -61.49 29.18
N CYS A 846 -7.26 -61.98 30.04
CA CYS A 846 -7.84 -63.32 29.87
C CYS A 846 -9.21 -63.54 30.52
N ASP A 847 -9.95 -64.53 30.06
CA ASP A 847 -11.27 -64.86 30.63
C ASP A 847 -11.17 -65.18 32.14
N ARG A 848 -10.25 -66.08 32.50
CA ARG A 848 -9.97 -66.50 33.88
C ARG A 848 -8.48 -66.64 34.12
N LEU A 849 -7.97 -66.03 35.19
CA LEU A 849 -6.58 -66.20 35.61
C LEU A 849 -6.47 -67.19 36.76
N THR A 850 -5.58 -68.17 36.62
CA THR A 850 -5.18 -69.06 37.72
C THR A 850 -3.68 -68.94 37.93
N ILE A 851 -3.25 -68.55 39.13
CA ILE A 851 -1.84 -68.57 39.54
C ILE A 851 -1.68 -69.61 40.63
N ASN A 852 -1.04 -70.74 40.32
CA ASN A 852 -0.82 -71.82 41.29
C ASN A 852 0.37 -71.50 42.21
N GLY A 853 0.54 -72.24 43.31
CA GLY A 853 1.51 -71.90 44.38
C GLY A 853 2.99 -71.79 43.96
N GLY A 854 3.37 -72.39 42.82
CA GLY A 854 4.70 -72.22 42.21
C GLY A 854 4.76 -71.23 41.05
N GLY A 855 3.62 -70.65 40.65
CA GLY A 855 3.51 -69.71 39.55
C GLY A 855 3.70 -68.25 39.96
N ALA A 856 4.15 -67.43 39.01
CA ALA A 856 4.32 -66.00 39.19
C ALA A 856 3.89 -65.20 37.95
N LEU A 857 3.26 -64.05 38.17
CA LEU A 857 3.05 -63.00 37.19
C LEU A 857 3.77 -61.74 37.67
N ASN A 858 4.74 -61.24 36.92
CA ASN A 858 5.48 -60.02 37.25
C ASN A 858 5.16 -58.95 36.22
N ALA A 859 4.80 -57.74 36.67
CA ALA A 859 4.68 -56.58 35.80
C ALA A 859 6.00 -56.36 35.03
N ALA A 860 5.88 -55.94 33.77
CA ALA A 860 7.03 -55.42 33.05
C ALA A 860 7.55 -54.16 33.75
N PRO A 861 8.88 -53.96 33.81
CA PRO A 861 9.50 -52.78 34.41
C PRO A 861 9.19 -51.49 33.65
#